data_AF-W0EFR3-F1
#
_entry.id   AF-W0EFR3-F1
#
_cell.length_a   1.000
_cell.length_b   1.000
_cell.length_c   1.000
_cell.angle_alpha   90.00
_cell.angle_beta   90.00
_cell.angle_gamma   90.00
#
_symmetry.space_group_name_H-M   'P 1'
#
loop_
_entity.id
_entity.type
_entity.pdbx_description
1 polymer ?
#
loop_
_entity_poly.entity_id
_entity_poly.type
_entity_poly.pdbx_seq_one_letter_code
_entity_poly.pdbx_strand_id
1 'polypeptide(L)'
;MKKNKILAALLSIGLILSTNTVALSQTQSNPYVASQTITTLRSSSRLSGTDRFQTAKTIAENVTGSSLSSSLVIASGLDFPDALSGSVLAHKMNAPIILVNDQVSTSAEAFDFITNHVAKNATLYFAGGTGVIPAEFDQKLRSLGYNNMIRLGGADRYETSSLIANAEEVSKGTPIVLTYGENFPDALSISSFAAYNGWPILLVDSNTISDQIKTFIQADQPSQIYVVGGKGVIPDSLLSLAQSLAPNSTVSRLSGSDRFETNAVINSEFATNPQHFYVASGLDFPDALAGSVLAAKTGDPILLVGNEDSSLNTSLSNYLKTFKTQNLNNITVFGGIGAVADAYLQSITALLDGTVTPEPAAGVVSFIVPPKNTDSYSAGYQTAKSYGNPTTWTIEMRFTVTNKGSNTGSTTITDNLPSPADTFIQKPVFESVSVDRNATLSVVEDTNGTEKAIIQADNVVPGEVITVTNKFVVEVRGVEINPSARLIPQTIDTSLVDTQYVNPEKFIESDDPDILTVAQDLKNSSSGTLDLVQKTHEFVYNTVAYDETFSSGHDNKGALSALTYKTGVCQDYADLEVALLRANQIPARVASGYALSSGAGVPVIYPLLGDGWSNTGGAAHAWVETYLPPYGWIASDPTWADNISDYRTIGSIPDNGHVTFDFNNNSAYRTESYFQAELGYPSVRSK
;
A
#
# COMPACT_ATOMS: atom_id res chain seq x y z
N MET A 1 -2.93 -64.71 -71.85
CA MET A 1 -2.88 -63.57 -72.80
C MET A 1 -2.52 -62.31 -71.99
N LYS A 2 -1.22 -61.95 -71.91
CA LYS A 2 -0.54 -60.74 -72.49
C LYS A 2 -1.21 -59.40 -72.09
N LYS A 3 -0.64 -58.59 -71.18
CA LYS A 3 0.55 -57.67 -71.21
C LYS A 3 0.23 -56.23 -71.67
N ASN A 4 0.44 -55.28 -70.74
CA ASN A 4 0.95 -53.88 -70.78
C ASN A 4 0.71 -52.93 -71.98
N LYS A 5 0.45 -51.64 -71.66
CA LYS A 5 1.08 -50.36 -72.14
C LYS A 5 0.17 -49.17 -71.70
N ILE A 6 0.55 -47.92 -71.39
CA ILE A 6 1.77 -47.10 -71.19
C ILE A 6 1.31 -45.77 -70.50
N LEU A 7 2.26 -45.09 -69.86
CA LEU A 7 2.18 -43.88 -69.03
C LEU A 7 1.90 -42.55 -69.77
N ALA A 8 1.59 -41.53 -68.94
CA ALA A 8 1.24 -40.12 -69.15
C ALA A 8 2.22 -39.21 -69.94
N ALA A 9 1.69 -38.08 -70.45
CA ALA A 9 2.17 -36.69 -70.25
C ALA A 9 1.42 -35.69 -71.15
N LEU A 10 1.50 -34.39 -70.81
CA LEU A 10 1.03 -33.14 -71.46
C LEU A 10 -0.22 -32.52 -70.77
N LEU A 11 -0.30 -31.22 -70.50
CA LEU A 11 0.12 -30.08 -71.31
C LEU A 11 0.26 -28.81 -70.44
N SER A 12 1.23 -27.97 -70.77
CA SER A 12 1.42 -26.58 -70.35
C SER A 12 0.60 -25.61 -71.22
N ILE A 13 0.18 -24.46 -70.68
CA ILE A 13 0.07 -23.14 -71.35
C ILE A 13 0.14 -22.07 -70.26
N GLY A 14 1.08 -21.13 -70.41
CA GLY A 14 1.24 -19.95 -69.56
C GLY A 14 0.63 -18.70 -70.17
N LEU A 15 0.45 -17.67 -69.33
CA LEU A 15 0.47 -16.27 -69.76
C LEU A 15 1.14 -15.43 -68.67
N ILE A 16 1.97 -14.49 -69.14
CA ILE A 16 2.96 -13.68 -68.44
C ILE A 16 2.31 -12.40 -67.92
N LEU A 17 2.71 -11.92 -66.73
CA LEU A 17 2.90 -10.50 -66.43
C LEU A 17 3.83 -10.33 -65.22
N SER A 18 4.71 -9.34 -65.33
CA SER A 18 6.02 -9.22 -64.69
C SER A 18 6.04 -8.36 -63.40
N THR A 19 6.88 -8.82 -62.46
CA THR A 19 7.73 -8.08 -61.49
C THR A 19 7.12 -7.10 -60.48
N ASN A 20 7.22 -7.44 -59.18
CA ASN A 20 8.24 -6.88 -58.29
C ASN A 20 8.49 -7.78 -57.06
N THR A 21 9.76 -7.95 -56.72
CA THR A 21 10.33 -8.86 -55.71
C THR A 21 10.48 -8.22 -54.34
N VAL A 22 10.16 -8.95 -53.27
CA VAL A 22 10.90 -8.91 -52.00
C VAL A 22 11.03 -10.35 -51.48
N ALA A 23 12.27 -10.79 -51.28
CA ALA A 23 12.61 -12.13 -50.84
C ALA A 23 12.47 -12.26 -49.31
N LEU A 24 11.70 -13.25 -48.86
CA LEU A 24 11.68 -13.75 -47.47
C LEU A 24 12.60 -14.97 -47.39
N SER A 25 13.65 -14.86 -46.57
CA SER A 25 14.55 -15.97 -46.24
C SER A 25 13.98 -16.76 -45.06
N GLN A 26 13.91 -18.09 -45.26
CA GLN A 26 13.41 -19.09 -44.32
C GLN A 26 14.32 -19.24 -43.10
N THR A 27 13.74 -19.43 -41.91
CA THR A 27 14.42 -20.02 -40.75
C THR A 27 13.79 -21.37 -40.41
N GLN A 28 14.64 -22.39 -40.37
CA GLN A 28 14.30 -23.78 -40.06
C GLN A 28 13.81 -23.93 -38.61
N SER A 29 12.75 -24.70 -38.46
CA SER A 29 12.23 -25.23 -37.19
C SER A 29 13.24 -26.15 -36.50
N ASN A 30 13.61 -25.85 -35.26
CA ASN A 30 14.32 -26.76 -34.36
C ASN A 30 13.38 -27.16 -33.21
N PRO A 31 13.11 -28.45 -32.95
CA PRO A 31 12.17 -28.88 -31.92
C PRO A 31 12.89 -28.96 -30.57
N TYR A 32 12.75 -27.94 -29.73
CA TYR A 32 13.04 -28.06 -28.31
C TYR A 32 11.74 -28.31 -27.56
N VAL A 33 11.52 -29.58 -27.20
CA VAL A 33 10.53 -29.97 -26.21
C VAL A 33 10.97 -29.34 -24.89
N ALA A 34 10.24 -28.32 -24.43
CA ALA A 34 10.40 -27.77 -23.09
C ALA A 34 10.07 -28.89 -22.09
N SER A 35 11.10 -29.44 -21.44
CA SER A 35 10.92 -30.20 -20.21
C SER A 35 10.54 -29.18 -19.13
N GLN A 36 9.25 -28.91 -18.99
CA GLN A 36 8.74 -28.20 -17.82
C GLN A 36 8.95 -29.12 -16.62
N THR A 37 9.98 -28.84 -15.82
CA THR A 37 9.99 -29.30 -14.44
C THR A 37 8.91 -28.50 -13.73
N ILE A 38 7.70 -29.07 -13.64
CA ILE A 38 6.63 -28.54 -12.81
C ILE A 38 7.12 -28.67 -11.37
N THR A 39 7.71 -27.60 -10.83
CA THR A 39 7.85 -27.45 -9.38
C THR A 39 6.42 -27.43 -8.85
N THR A 40 6.05 -28.44 -8.07
CA THR A 40 4.74 -28.51 -7.43
C THR A 40 4.58 -27.26 -6.56
N LEU A 41 3.82 -26.26 -7.03
CA LEU A 41 3.50 -25.08 -6.23
C LEU A 41 2.83 -25.56 -4.94
N ARG A 42 3.27 -25.04 -3.79
CA ARG A 42 2.57 -25.27 -2.52
C ARG A 42 1.09 -24.95 -2.67
N SER A 43 0.21 -25.77 -2.10
CA SER A 43 -1.22 -25.50 -2.08
C SER A 43 -1.52 -24.27 -1.23
N SER A 44 -1.65 -23.12 -1.89
CA SER A 44 -2.22 -21.92 -1.29
C SER A 44 -3.71 -21.82 -1.61
N SER A 45 -4.50 -21.38 -0.64
CA SER A 45 -5.93 -21.10 -0.82
C SER A 45 -6.20 -19.64 -0.47
N ARG A 46 -7.11 -18.97 -1.18
CA ARG A 46 -7.50 -17.59 -0.92
C ARG A 46 -8.98 -17.55 -0.58
N LEU A 47 -9.31 -17.03 0.59
CA LEU A 47 -10.67 -16.76 1.04
C LEU A 47 -10.90 -15.26 0.88
N SER A 48 -11.60 -14.88 -0.17
CA SER A 48 -11.79 -13.48 -0.56
C SER A 48 -13.13 -13.24 -1.22
N GLY A 49 -13.58 -11.98 -1.17
CA GLY A 49 -14.67 -11.44 -1.96
C GLY A 49 -14.27 -10.19 -2.71
N THR A 50 -15.25 -9.53 -3.34
CA THR A 50 -15.09 -8.20 -3.96
C THR A 50 -14.88 -7.09 -2.93
N ASP A 51 -15.28 -7.32 -1.68
CA ASP A 51 -15.13 -6.41 -0.55
C ASP A 51 -14.98 -7.19 0.77
N ARG A 52 -14.85 -6.46 1.88
CA ARG A 52 -14.72 -6.99 3.24
C ARG A 52 -15.92 -7.83 3.70
N PHE A 53 -17.13 -7.53 3.25
CA PHE A 53 -18.34 -8.25 3.68
C PHE A 53 -18.42 -9.61 2.99
N GLN A 54 -18.14 -9.64 1.69
CA GLN A 54 -18.07 -10.88 0.93
C GLN A 54 -16.86 -11.74 1.36
N THR A 55 -15.70 -11.14 1.70
CA THR A 55 -14.58 -11.88 2.29
C THR A 55 -14.98 -12.49 3.64
N ALA A 56 -15.59 -11.73 4.54
CA ALA A 56 -16.04 -12.23 5.84
C ALA A 56 -17.06 -13.37 5.69
N LYS A 57 -17.99 -13.27 4.74
CA LYS A 57 -18.90 -14.38 4.40
C LYS A 57 -18.15 -15.63 3.95
N THR A 58 -17.22 -15.51 3.01
CA THR A 58 -16.41 -16.64 2.52
C THR A 58 -15.62 -17.30 3.65
N ILE A 59 -15.05 -16.50 4.57
CA ILE A 59 -14.36 -17.01 5.75
C ILE A 59 -15.34 -17.71 6.69
N ALA A 60 -16.50 -17.11 6.95
CA ALA A 60 -17.53 -17.69 7.81
C ALA A 60 -18.01 -19.06 7.30
N GLU A 61 -18.22 -19.22 5.99
CA GLU A 61 -18.54 -20.52 5.37
C GLU A 61 -17.47 -21.59 5.62
N ASN A 62 -16.19 -21.20 5.63
CA ASN A 62 -15.07 -22.09 5.95
C ASN A 62 -14.95 -22.38 7.45
N VAL A 63 -15.42 -21.48 8.32
CA VAL A 63 -15.56 -21.74 9.76
C VAL A 63 -16.69 -22.72 10.03
N THR A 64 -17.85 -22.59 9.36
CA THR A 64 -19.05 -23.36 9.71
C THR A 64 -19.20 -24.68 8.95
N GLY A 65 -18.57 -24.82 7.78
CA GLY A 65 -18.92 -25.90 6.85
C GLY A 65 -20.36 -25.76 6.37
N SER A 66 -21.10 -26.88 6.25
CA SER A 66 -22.43 -26.90 5.62
C SER A 66 -23.58 -26.33 6.46
N SER A 67 -23.45 -26.19 7.79
CA SER A 67 -24.48 -25.57 8.63
C SER A 67 -23.98 -25.21 10.02
N LEU A 68 -24.40 -24.04 10.54
CA LEU A 68 -24.11 -23.56 11.90
C LEU A 68 -25.30 -23.78 12.84
N SER A 69 -25.07 -24.53 13.92
CA SER A 69 -26.14 -24.96 14.82
C SER A 69 -26.21 -24.20 16.16
N SER A 70 -25.16 -23.46 16.55
CA SER A 70 -25.04 -22.91 17.92
C SER A 70 -25.14 -21.39 18.01
N SER A 71 -24.21 -20.64 17.43
CA SER A 71 -24.06 -19.20 17.69
C SER A 71 -23.41 -18.47 16.52
N LEU A 72 -23.65 -17.16 16.39
CA LEU A 72 -23.01 -16.25 15.43
C LEU A 72 -22.55 -14.98 16.15
N VAL A 73 -21.38 -14.46 15.83
CA VAL A 73 -20.97 -13.11 16.24
C VAL A 73 -21.15 -12.17 15.06
N ILE A 74 -21.85 -11.06 15.28
CA ILE A 74 -22.13 -10.00 14.32
C ILE A 74 -21.34 -8.77 14.76
N ALA A 75 -20.49 -8.26 13.88
CA ALA A 75 -19.65 -7.09 14.12
C ALA A 75 -19.77 -6.08 12.98
N SER A 76 -19.42 -4.81 13.22
CA SER A 76 -19.32 -3.83 12.13
C SER A 76 -18.12 -4.12 11.25
N GLY A 77 -18.31 -4.01 9.94
CA GLY A 77 -17.22 -4.00 8.96
C GLY A 77 -16.65 -2.61 8.70
N LEU A 78 -17.23 -1.55 9.27
CA LEU A 78 -16.81 -0.16 9.06
C LEU A 78 -15.89 0.36 10.18
N ASP A 79 -16.09 -0.13 11.40
CA ASP A 79 -15.34 0.29 12.58
C ASP A 79 -14.92 -0.93 13.40
N PHE A 80 -13.70 -0.90 13.92
CA PHE A 80 -13.01 -2.05 14.48
C PHE A 80 -13.14 -2.26 16.01
N PRO A 81 -13.21 -1.22 16.88
CA PRO A 81 -12.92 -1.38 18.30
C PRO A 81 -13.82 -2.40 19.00
N ASP A 82 -15.13 -2.34 18.73
CA ASP A 82 -16.11 -3.25 19.33
C ASP A 82 -15.89 -4.71 18.92
N ALA A 83 -15.26 -4.95 17.77
CA ALA A 83 -15.07 -6.26 17.19
C ALA A 83 -13.76 -6.94 17.61
N LEU A 84 -12.74 -6.18 18.03
CA LEU A 84 -11.38 -6.69 18.31
C LEU A 84 -11.35 -7.76 19.40
N SER A 85 -12.23 -7.68 20.40
CA SER A 85 -12.37 -8.68 21.46
C SER A 85 -13.30 -9.84 21.09
N GLY A 86 -14.00 -9.77 19.95
CA GLY A 86 -15.01 -10.74 19.55
C GLY A 86 -14.46 -12.12 19.16
N SER A 87 -13.17 -12.23 18.83
CA SER A 87 -12.55 -13.49 18.38
C SER A 87 -12.61 -14.61 19.42
N VAL A 88 -12.39 -14.26 20.69
CA VAL A 88 -12.33 -15.21 21.81
C VAL A 88 -13.72 -15.75 22.12
N LEU A 89 -14.71 -14.87 22.22
CA LEU A 89 -16.12 -15.24 22.35
C LEU A 89 -16.59 -16.10 21.16
N ALA A 90 -16.26 -15.68 19.92
CA ALA A 90 -16.65 -16.40 18.72
C ALA A 90 -16.07 -17.83 18.71
N HIS A 91 -14.78 -17.98 19.02
CA HIS A 91 -14.14 -19.28 19.10
C HIS A 91 -14.73 -20.16 20.22
N LYS A 92 -14.92 -19.61 21.44
CA LYS A 92 -15.56 -20.33 22.55
C LYS A 92 -16.95 -20.86 22.19
N MET A 93 -17.70 -20.09 21.40
CA MET A 93 -19.06 -20.45 20.98
C MET A 93 -19.11 -21.31 19.70
N ASN A 94 -17.94 -21.66 19.14
CA ASN A 94 -17.80 -22.31 17.83
C ASN A 94 -18.60 -21.57 16.73
N ALA A 95 -18.50 -20.25 16.75
CA ALA A 95 -19.24 -19.31 15.92
C ALA A 95 -18.30 -18.57 14.97
N PRO A 96 -18.66 -18.34 13.70
CA PRO A 96 -17.94 -17.40 12.87
C PRO A 96 -18.24 -15.95 13.31
N ILE A 97 -17.38 -15.03 12.86
CA ILE A 97 -17.67 -13.59 12.86
C ILE A 97 -18.19 -13.22 11.47
N ILE A 98 -19.36 -12.60 11.40
CA ILE A 98 -19.88 -11.99 10.17
C ILE A 98 -19.86 -10.47 10.32
N LEU A 99 -19.52 -9.78 9.23
CA LEU A 99 -19.46 -8.33 9.21
C LEU A 99 -20.74 -7.75 8.60
N VAL A 100 -21.28 -6.72 9.26
CA VAL A 100 -22.41 -5.93 8.76
C VAL A 100 -21.96 -4.50 8.48
N ASN A 101 -22.65 -3.86 7.54
CA ASN A 101 -22.53 -2.45 7.28
C ASN A 101 -23.36 -1.65 8.33
N ASP A 102 -23.42 -0.33 8.20
CA ASP A 102 -24.21 0.53 9.08
C ASP A 102 -25.74 0.44 8.83
N GLN A 103 -26.15 -0.03 7.64
CA GLN A 103 -27.56 -0.21 7.28
C GLN A 103 -27.90 -1.65 6.91
N VAL A 104 -29.16 -2.04 7.17
CA VAL A 104 -29.70 -3.35 6.77
C VAL A 104 -29.66 -3.54 5.26
N SER A 105 -29.93 -2.49 4.48
CA SER A 105 -29.98 -2.54 3.01
C SER A 105 -28.62 -2.76 2.36
N THR A 106 -27.53 -2.41 3.04
CA THR A 106 -26.14 -2.52 2.56
C THR A 106 -25.38 -3.68 3.22
N SER A 107 -26.09 -4.58 3.90
CA SER A 107 -25.53 -5.76 4.59
C SER A 107 -26.03 -7.08 3.99
N ALA A 108 -26.22 -7.13 2.67
CA ALA A 108 -26.88 -8.24 1.98
C ALA A 108 -26.13 -9.57 2.16
N GLU A 109 -24.80 -9.53 2.14
CA GLU A 109 -23.89 -10.67 2.27
C GLU A 109 -24.04 -11.33 3.64
N ALA A 110 -24.14 -10.52 4.71
CA ALA A 110 -24.37 -11.01 6.06
C ALA A 110 -25.74 -11.67 6.19
N PHE A 111 -26.80 -11.04 5.66
CA PHE A 111 -28.15 -11.61 5.72
C PHE A 111 -28.31 -12.87 4.87
N ASP A 112 -27.62 -12.96 3.73
CA ASP A 112 -27.55 -14.16 2.92
C ASP A 112 -26.89 -15.31 3.71
N PHE A 113 -25.72 -15.04 4.31
CA PHE A 113 -25.05 -16.02 5.17
C PHE A 113 -25.95 -16.48 6.32
N ILE A 114 -26.55 -15.54 7.04
CA ILE A 114 -27.44 -15.82 8.18
C ILE A 114 -28.59 -16.71 7.74
N THR A 115 -29.27 -16.36 6.64
CA THR A 115 -30.46 -17.08 6.18
C THR A 115 -30.14 -18.50 5.72
N ASN A 116 -28.98 -18.70 5.08
CA ASN A 116 -28.61 -19.98 4.48
C ASN A 116 -27.86 -20.92 5.45
N HIS A 117 -27.12 -20.38 6.42
CA HIS A 117 -26.21 -21.17 7.26
C HIS A 117 -26.58 -21.20 8.74
N VAL A 118 -27.36 -20.23 9.25
CA VAL A 118 -27.59 -20.06 10.69
C VAL A 118 -28.96 -20.56 11.11
N ALA A 119 -28.99 -21.53 12.02
CA ALA A 119 -30.22 -22.08 12.57
C ALA A 119 -31.05 -21.04 13.32
N LYS A 120 -32.39 -21.12 13.24
CA LYS A 120 -33.31 -20.12 13.85
C LYS A 120 -33.26 -20.06 15.38
N ASN A 121 -32.78 -21.12 16.02
CA ASN A 121 -32.56 -21.20 17.46
C ASN A 121 -31.14 -20.81 17.89
N ALA A 122 -30.26 -20.45 16.96
CA ALA A 122 -28.90 -20.01 17.28
C ALA A 122 -28.93 -18.69 18.08
N THR A 123 -27.92 -18.49 18.92
CA THR A 123 -27.71 -17.23 19.64
C THR A 123 -26.91 -16.27 18.76
N LEU A 124 -27.47 -15.09 18.47
CA LEU A 124 -26.79 -14.04 17.72
C LEU A 124 -26.18 -13.03 18.70
N TYR A 125 -24.86 -12.95 18.77
CA TYR A 125 -24.14 -11.99 19.60
C TYR A 125 -23.77 -10.77 18.77
N PHE A 126 -24.20 -9.58 19.18
CA PHE A 126 -23.73 -8.33 18.59
C PHE A 126 -22.53 -7.83 19.38
N ALA A 127 -21.39 -7.70 18.71
CA ALA A 127 -20.22 -7.01 19.22
C ALA A 127 -20.37 -5.52 18.88
N GLY A 128 -20.91 -4.75 19.83
CA GLY A 128 -21.13 -3.32 19.69
C GLY A 128 -22.55 -2.83 19.99
N GLY A 129 -22.63 -1.55 20.33
CA GLY A 129 -23.85 -0.85 20.69
C GLY A 129 -24.75 -0.52 19.48
N THR A 130 -25.91 0.08 19.74
CA THR A 130 -26.83 0.52 18.68
C THR A 130 -26.31 1.71 17.88
N GLY A 131 -25.28 2.40 18.36
CA GLY A 131 -24.60 3.46 17.61
C GLY A 131 -23.74 2.92 16.46
N VAL A 132 -23.31 1.65 16.53
CA VAL A 132 -22.45 1.01 15.53
C VAL A 132 -23.22 -0.03 14.72
N ILE A 133 -24.11 -0.81 15.37
CA ILE A 133 -25.02 -1.74 14.70
C ILE A 133 -26.46 -1.37 15.09
N PRO A 134 -27.17 -0.56 14.27
CA PRO A 134 -28.49 -0.03 14.62
C PRO A 134 -29.54 -1.06 15.00
N ALA A 135 -30.54 -0.62 15.80
CA ALA A 135 -31.64 -1.47 16.26
C ALA A 135 -32.51 -2.05 15.12
N GLU A 136 -32.38 -1.50 13.91
CA GLU A 136 -33.04 -2.03 12.71
C GLU A 136 -32.56 -3.44 12.35
N PHE A 137 -31.30 -3.79 12.68
CA PHE A 137 -30.79 -5.14 12.51
C PHE A 137 -31.55 -6.14 13.39
N ASP A 138 -31.82 -5.80 14.65
CA ASP A 138 -32.63 -6.62 15.56
C ASP A 138 -34.03 -6.86 14.98
N GLN A 139 -34.68 -5.80 14.47
CA GLN A 139 -36.01 -5.89 13.88
C GLN A 139 -36.00 -6.78 12.63
N LYS A 140 -35.00 -6.60 11.76
CA LYS A 140 -34.83 -7.43 10.56
C LYS A 140 -34.63 -8.90 10.93
N LEU A 141 -33.75 -9.22 11.87
CA LEU A 141 -33.48 -10.59 12.31
C LEU A 141 -34.70 -11.25 12.96
N ARG A 142 -35.47 -10.51 13.77
CA ARG A 142 -36.76 -10.98 14.30
C ARG A 142 -37.76 -11.30 13.19
N SER A 143 -37.85 -10.44 12.17
CA SER A 143 -38.73 -10.69 11.02
C SER A 143 -38.34 -11.96 10.23
N LEU A 144 -37.06 -12.34 10.30
CA LEU A 144 -36.53 -13.58 9.71
C LEU A 144 -36.62 -14.79 10.66
N GLY A 145 -37.20 -14.63 11.85
CA GLY A 145 -37.44 -15.71 12.82
C GLY A 145 -36.32 -15.96 13.83
N TYR A 146 -35.29 -15.11 13.90
CA TYR A 146 -34.25 -15.19 14.94
C TYR A 146 -34.71 -14.43 16.18
N ASN A 147 -34.86 -15.15 17.30
CA ASN A 147 -35.42 -14.58 18.53
C ASN A 147 -34.40 -14.47 19.68
N ASN A 148 -33.26 -15.14 19.58
CA ASN A 148 -32.23 -15.18 20.59
C ASN A 148 -31.05 -14.28 20.18
N MET A 149 -31.06 -13.04 20.66
CA MET A 149 -30.04 -12.03 20.37
C MET A 149 -29.50 -11.45 21.67
N ILE A 150 -28.18 -11.34 21.77
CA ILE A 150 -27.47 -10.77 22.91
C ILE A 150 -26.60 -9.64 22.37
N ARG A 151 -26.79 -8.42 22.89
CA ARG A 151 -25.98 -7.26 22.50
C ARG A 151 -24.95 -6.96 23.56
N LEU A 152 -23.69 -7.01 23.16
CA LEU A 152 -22.51 -6.74 23.98
C LEU A 152 -21.90 -5.43 23.49
N GLY A 153 -22.51 -4.31 23.89
CA GLY A 153 -22.08 -2.97 23.49
C GLY A 153 -22.20 -2.01 24.65
N GLY A 154 -21.09 -1.37 25.00
CA GLY A 154 -20.99 -0.37 26.06
C GLY A 154 -21.17 1.06 25.55
N ALA A 155 -20.95 2.03 26.44
CA ALA A 155 -20.86 3.44 26.11
C ALA A 155 -19.61 3.77 25.27
N ASP A 156 -18.57 2.95 25.39
CA ASP A 156 -17.33 3.04 24.63
C ASP A 156 -16.74 1.64 24.36
N ARG A 157 -15.65 1.60 23.58
CA ARG A 157 -14.92 0.38 23.22
C ARG A 157 -14.34 -0.39 24.42
N TYR A 158 -14.02 0.31 25.50
CA TYR A 158 -13.42 -0.27 26.70
C TYR A 158 -14.49 -1.04 27.49
N GLU A 159 -15.67 -0.45 27.63
CA GLU A 159 -16.84 -1.12 28.20
C GLU A 159 -17.33 -2.25 27.29
N THR A 160 -17.39 -2.06 25.97
CA THR A 160 -17.72 -3.15 25.02
C THR A 160 -16.78 -4.34 25.19
N SER A 161 -15.45 -4.12 25.23
CA SER A 161 -14.49 -5.21 25.42
C SER A 161 -14.66 -5.93 26.76
N SER A 162 -15.01 -5.20 27.82
CA SER A 162 -15.32 -5.78 29.13
C SER A 162 -16.60 -6.61 29.12
N LEU A 163 -17.65 -6.18 28.40
CA LEU A 163 -18.89 -6.93 28.25
C LEU A 163 -18.67 -8.23 27.48
N ILE A 164 -17.85 -8.19 26.43
CA ILE A 164 -17.47 -9.38 25.65
C ILE A 164 -16.66 -10.35 26.53
N ALA A 165 -15.62 -9.88 27.22
CA ALA A 165 -14.82 -10.69 28.14
C ALA A 165 -15.66 -11.33 29.27
N ASN A 166 -16.68 -10.63 29.79
CA ASN A 166 -17.58 -11.21 30.78
C ASN A 166 -18.49 -12.29 30.18
N ALA A 167 -18.99 -12.09 28.95
CA ALA A 167 -19.80 -13.08 28.24
C ALA A 167 -19.00 -14.35 27.86
N GLU A 168 -17.66 -14.25 27.84
CA GLU A 168 -16.78 -15.40 27.69
C GLU A 168 -16.73 -16.28 28.92
N GLU A 169 -17.27 -15.90 30.09
CA GLU A 169 -17.37 -16.73 31.30
C GLU A 169 -16.12 -17.59 31.56
N VAL A 170 -14.95 -16.96 31.57
CA VAL A 170 -13.67 -17.65 31.80
C VAL A 170 -13.52 -18.08 33.26
N SER A 171 -12.68 -19.08 33.51
CA SER A 171 -12.35 -19.51 34.87
C SER A 171 -11.39 -18.52 35.52
N LYS A 172 -11.50 -18.35 36.84
CA LYS A 172 -10.56 -17.53 37.59
C LYS A 172 -9.11 -17.96 37.36
N GLY A 173 -8.23 -16.98 37.13
CA GLY A 173 -6.82 -17.22 36.87
C GLY A 173 -6.50 -17.46 35.40
N THR A 174 -7.49 -17.43 34.50
CA THR A 174 -7.26 -17.46 33.05
C THR A 174 -6.38 -16.27 32.64
N PRO A 175 -5.33 -16.48 31.82
CA PRO A 175 -4.56 -15.37 31.28
C PRO A 175 -5.41 -14.38 30.49
N ILE A 176 -5.03 -13.11 30.50
CA ILE A 176 -5.71 -12.05 29.75
C ILE A 176 -4.73 -11.31 28.83
N VAL A 177 -5.30 -10.63 27.85
CA VAL A 177 -4.59 -9.74 26.93
C VAL A 177 -5.08 -8.31 27.13
N LEU A 178 -4.15 -7.37 27.35
CA LEU A 178 -4.39 -5.94 27.31
C LEU A 178 -3.79 -5.37 26.03
N THR A 179 -4.60 -4.66 25.23
CA THR A 179 -4.13 -4.04 23.99
C THR A 179 -4.75 -2.66 23.80
N TYR A 180 -4.14 -1.83 22.95
CA TYR A 180 -4.54 -0.44 22.78
C TYR A 180 -5.87 -0.34 22.03
N GLY A 181 -6.82 0.43 22.55
CA GLY A 181 -8.16 0.52 21.99
C GLY A 181 -8.30 1.43 20.77
N GLU A 182 -7.36 2.36 20.54
CA GLU A 182 -7.46 3.34 19.44
C GLU A 182 -6.77 2.90 18.14
N ASN A 183 -6.20 1.69 18.11
CA ASN A 183 -5.64 1.10 16.90
C ASN A 183 -5.82 -0.43 16.91
N PHE A 184 -5.86 -1.06 15.74
CA PHE A 184 -6.23 -2.47 15.59
C PHE A 184 -5.08 -3.49 15.44
N PRO A 185 -3.90 -3.19 14.84
CA PRO A 185 -2.99 -4.27 14.42
C PRO A 185 -2.43 -5.12 15.56
N ASP A 186 -2.23 -4.51 16.72
CA ASP A 186 -1.72 -5.18 17.93
C ASP A 186 -2.74 -6.21 18.44
N ALA A 187 -4.02 -5.83 18.54
CA ALA A 187 -5.11 -6.70 18.92
C ALA A 187 -5.32 -7.84 17.91
N LEU A 188 -5.25 -7.54 16.61
CA LEU A 188 -5.38 -8.56 15.56
C LEU A 188 -4.23 -9.57 15.60
N SER A 189 -3.01 -9.12 15.89
CA SER A 189 -1.83 -9.99 15.90
C SER A 189 -1.89 -11.10 16.95
N ILE A 190 -2.55 -10.85 18.09
CA ILE A 190 -2.73 -11.83 19.16
C ILE A 190 -4.07 -12.58 19.06
N SER A 191 -4.99 -12.14 18.19
CA SER A 191 -6.38 -12.59 18.16
C SER A 191 -6.57 -14.11 18.00
N SER A 192 -5.80 -14.78 17.12
CA SER A 192 -5.93 -16.23 16.91
C SER A 192 -5.42 -17.03 18.12
N PHE A 193 -4.33 -16.57 18.74
CA PHE A 193 -3.75 -17.20 19.93
C PHE A 193 -4.62 -16.99 21.17
N ALA A 194 -5.10 -15.77 21.36
CA ALA A 194 -6.03 -15.44 22.45
C ALA A 194 -7.31 -16.27 22.32
N ALA A 195 -7.88 -16.37 21.11
CA ALA A 195 -9.06 -17.17 20.86
C ALA A 195 -8.83 -18.67 21.11
N TYR A 196 -7.74 -19.24 20.58
CA TYR A 196 -7.39 -20.66 20.78
C TYR A 196 -7.20 -21.03 22.25
N ASN A 197 -6.58 -20.13 23.04
CA ASN A 197 -6.31 -20.38 24.46
C ASN A 197 -7.43 -19.90 25.40
N GLY A 198 -8.46 -19.23 24.88
CA GLY A 198 -9.53 -18.65 25.68
C GLY A 198 -9.06 -17.51 26.58
N TRP A 199 -8.12 -16.68 26.11
CA TRP A 199 -7.62 -15.50 26.82
C TRP A 199 -8.43 -14.26 26.44
N PRO A 200 -9.22 -13.67 27.36
CA PRO A 200 -9.99 -12.49 27.06
C PRO A 200 -9.10 -11.33 26.58
N ILE A 201 -9.55 -10.64 25.53
CA ILE A 201 -8.92 -9.42 25.02
C ILE A 201 -9.66 -8.22 25.58
N LEU A 202 -8.95 -7.38 26.33
CA LEU A 202 -9.48 -6.16 26.95
C LEU A 202 -8.75 -4.95 26.35
N LEU A 203 -9.52 -3.96 25.89
CA LEU A 203 -8.97 -2.75 25.29
C LEU A 203 -8.64 -1.72 26.37
N VAL A 204 -7.51 -1.03 26.25
CA VAL A 204 -7.11 0.04 27.19
C VAL A 204 -6.76 1.32 26.44
N ASP A 205 -6.94 2.46 27.12
CA ASP A 205 -6.47 3.75 26.64
C ASP A 205 -4.99 3.95 27.03
N SER A 206 -4.29 4.87 26.36
CA SER A 206 -2.89 5.17 26.64
C SER A 206 -2.66 5.81 28.01
N ASN A 207 -3.70 6.34 28.63
CA ASN A 207 -3.60 7.04 29.92
C ASN A 207 -4.28 6.29 31.06
N THR A 208 -5.19 5.35 30.78
CA THR A 208 -6.02 4.73 31.82
C THR A 208 -6.48 3.32 31.47
N ILE A 209 -6.68 2.52 32.53
CA ILE A 209 -7.47 1.29 32.48
C ILE A 209 -8.86 1.64 33.02
N SER A 210 -9.93 1.34 32.29
CA SER A 210 -11.30 1.65 32.74
C SER A 210 -11.66 0.88 34.02
N ASP A 211 -12.58 1.40 34.82
CA ASP A 211 -12.93 0.79 36.11
C ASP A 211 -13.57 -0.60 35.95
N GLN A 212 -14.27 -0.84 34.85
CA GLN A 212 -14.81 -2.13 34.46
C GLN A 212 -13.69 -3.16 34.27
N ILE A 213 -12.63 -2.79 33.56
CA ILE A 213 -11.46 -3.66 33.32
C ILE A 213 -10.69 -3.87 34.63
N LYS A 214 -10.51 -2.83 35.45
CA LYS A 214 -9.89 -2.97 36.78
C LYS A 214 -10.65 -3.98 37.64
N THR A 215 -11.98 -3.89 37.63
CA THR A 215 -12.87 -4.80 38.37
C THR A 215 -12.75 -6.22 37.86
N PHE A 216 -12.70 -6.41 36.53
CA PHE A 216 -12.47 -7.72 35.91
C PHE A 216 -11.15 -8.35 36.39
N ILE A 217 -10.03 -7.62 36.29
CA ILE A 217 -8.71 -8.09 36.72
C ILE A 217 -8.70 -8.45 38.21
N GLN A 218 -9.30 -7.61 39.06
CA GLN A 218 -9.36 -7.85 40.50
C GLN A 218 -10.20 -9.08 40.85
N ALA A 219 -11.32 -9.31 40.16
CA ALA A 219 -12.23 -10.41 40.44
C ALA A 219 -11.70 -11.76 39.94
N ASP A 220 -11.06 -11.76 38.78
CA ASP A 220 -10.57 -12.96 38.10
C ASP A 220 -9.19 -13.40 38.61
N GLN A 221 -8.33 -12.46 38.99
CA GLN A 221 -6.93 -12.70 39.40
C GLN A 221 -6.15 -13.51 38.34
N PRO A 222 -5.98 -13.00 37.11
CA PRO A 222 -5.37 -13.73 36.00
C PRO A 222 -3.97 -14.23 36.37
N SER A 223 -3.58 -15.42 35.92
CA SER A 223 -2.21 -15.94 36.17
C SER A 223 -1.15 -15.20 35.36
N GLN A 224 -1.54 -14.65 34.20
CA GLN A 224 -0.67 -13.94 33.27
C GLN A 224 -1.45 -12.79 32.61
N ILE A 225 -0.80 -11.65 32.44
CA ILE A 225 -1.30 -10.50 31.68
C ILE A 225 -0.32 -10.25 30.55
N TYR A 226 -0.76 -10.48 29.31
CA TYR A 226 -0.01 -10.10 28.12
C TYR A 226 -0.38 -8.67 27.73
N VAL A 227 0.57 -7.76 27.74
CA VAL A 227 0.39 -6.42 27.19
C VAL A 227 0.89 -6.42 25.75
N VAL A 228 -0.03 -6.23 24.81
CA VAL A 228 0.26 -6.27 23.38
C VAL A 228 0.21 -4.85 22.82
N GLY A 229 1.38 -4.35 22.46
CA GLY A 229 1.60 -2.98 21.98
C GLY A 229 2.77 -2.28 22.69
N GLY A 230 3.37 -1.33 21.97
CA GLY A 230 4.55 -0.59 22.41
C GLY A 230 4.30 0.36 23.60
N LYS A 231 5.38 0.88 24.20
CA LYS A 231 5.29 1.82 25.33
C LYS A 231 4.65 3.17 24.97
N GLY A 232 4.68 3.54 23.69
CA GLY A 232 4.07 4.78 23.19
C GLY A 232 2.54 4.76 23.29
N VAL A 233 1.92 3.58 23.22
CA VAL A 233 0.46 3.41 23.29
C VAL A 233 -0.01 2.80 24.61
N ILE A 234 0.81 1.97 25.27
CA ILE A 234 0.52 1.44 26.60
C ILE A 234 1.75 1.66 27.50
N PRO A 235 1.83 2.76 28.26
CA PRO A 235 2.99 3.06 29.12
C PRO A 235 3.20 2.03 30.25
N ASP A 236 4.44 1.94 30.77
CA ASP A 236 4.79 1.00 31.86
C ASP A 236 4.05 1.29 33.18
N SER A 237 3.52 2.52 33.35
CA SER A 237 2.63 2.87 34.46
C SER A 237 1.34 2.05 34.45
N LEU A 238 0.78 1.75 33.28
CA LEU A 238 -0.42 0.91 33.15
C LEU A 238 -0.14 -0.56 33.43
N LEU A 239 1.05 -1.06 33.06
CA LEU A 239 1.50 -2.41 33.44
C LEU A 239 1.63 -2.53 34.96
N SER A 240 2.23 -1.53 35.59
CA SER A 240 2.38 -1.48 37.05
C SER A 240 1.02 -1.42 37.75
N LEU A 241 0.07 -0.67 37.18
CA LEU A 241 -1.31 -0.64 37.66
C LEU A 241 -1.97 -2.03 37.53
N ALA A 242 -1.91 -2.67 36.35
CA ALA A 242 -2.46 -4.01 36.14
C ALA A 242 -1.87 -5.05 37.11
N GLN A 243 -0.54 -5.02 37.31
CA GLN A 243 0.15 -5.87 38.27
C GLN A 243 -0.34 -5.64 39.71
N SER A 244 -0.63 -4.39 40.10
CA SER A 244 -1.13 -4.08 41.44
C SER A 244 -2.54 -4.61 41.70
N LEU A 245 -3.35 -4.75 40.64
CA LEU A 245 -4.72 -5.28 40.71
C LEU A 245 -4.75 -6.80 40.81
N ALA A 246 -3.73 -7.47 40.28
CA ALA A 246 -3.52 -8.91 40.39
C ALA A 246 -2.05 -9.22 40.77
N PRO A 247 -1.70 -9.14 42.07
CA PRO A 247 -0.30 -9.21 42.53
C PRO A 247 0.44 -10.52 42.24
N ASN A 248 -0.30 -11.60 41.97
CA ASN A 248 0.27 -12.90 41.64
C ASN A 248 0.37 -13.16 40.13
N SER A 249 -0.12 -12.23 39.29
CA SER A 249 0.02 -12.34 37.83
C SER A 249 1.47 -12.15 37.43
N THR A 250 1.91 -12.88 36.41
CA THR A 250 3.07 -12.47 35.63
C THR A 250 2.62 -11.47 34.56
N VAL A 251 3.37 -10.38 34.35
CA VAL A 251 3.05 -9.36 33.35
C VAL A 251 4.18 -9.31 32.33
N SER A 252 3.87 -9.53 31.05
CA SER A 252 4.84 -9.47 29.96
C SER A 252 4.34 -8.57 28.84
N ARG A 253 5.26 -7.90 28.14
CA ARG A 253 4.94 -7.08 26.97
C ARG A 253 5.38 -7.78 25.69
N LEU A 254 4.52 -7.78 24.69
CA LEU A 254 4.78 -8.22 23.33
C LEU A 254 4.61 -7.00 22.41
N SER A 255 5.72 -6.52 21.83
CA SER A 255 5.72 -5.32 20.99
C SER A 255 6.94 -5.28 20.09
N GLY A 256 6.78 -4.70 18.90
CA GLY A 256 7.83 -4.28 17.99
C GLY A 256 7.86 -2.76 17.79
N SER A 257 8.72 -2.29 16.89
CA SER A 257 8.77 -0.89 16.47
C SER A 257 7.59 -0.48 15.60
N ASP A 258 6.97 -1.44 14.90
CA ASP A 258 5.77 -1.28 14.09
C ASP A 258 4.79 -2.45 14.29
N ARG A 259 3.67 -2.40 13.55
CA ARG A 259 2.61 -3.42 13.57
C ARG A 259 3.07 -4.80 13.07
N PHE A 260 3.98 -4.85 12.11
CA PHE A 260 4.46 -6.08 11.48
C PHE A 260 5.52 -6.75 12.36
N GLU A 261 6.38 -5.97 13.01
CA GLU A 261 7.32 -6.47 14.01
C GLU A 261 6.58 -6.95 15.26
N THR A 262 5.55 -6.24 15.73
CA THR A 262 4.69 -6.72 16.82
C THR A 262 4.05 -8.06 16.46
N ASN A 263 3.51 -8.19 15.24
CA ASN A 263 2.98 -9.45 14.73
C ASN A 263 4.04 -10.57 14.71
N ALA A 264 5.26 -10.27 14.22
CA ALA A 264 6.35 -11.24 14.19
C ALA A 264 6.80 -11.69 15.59
N VAL A 265 6.85 -10.78 16.57
CA VAL A 265 7.15 -11.10 17.98
C VAL A 265 6.12 -12.06 18.55
N ILE A 266 4.83 -11.77 18.36
CA ILE A 266 3.73 -12.62 18.84
C ILE A 266 3.75 -14.00 18.18
N ASN A 267 3.95 -14.04 16.85
CA ASN A 267 4.05 -15.30 16.11
C ASN A 267 5.26 -16.12 16.56
N SER A 268 6.39 -15.48 16.85
CA SER A 268 7.60 -16.16 17.34
C SER A 268 7.40 -16.74 18.75
N GLU A 269 6.64 -16.06 19.60
CA GLU A 269 6.34 -16.50 20.97
C GLU A 269 5.39 -17.70 20.98
N PHE A 270 4.28 -17.64 20.23
CA PHE A 270 3.20 -18.61 20.36
C PHE A 270 3.13 -19.68 19.26
N ALA A 271 3.66 -19.42 18.07
CA ALA A 271 3.61 -20.35 16.94
C ALA A 271 5.00 -20.90 16.60
N THR A 272 5.59 -21.70 17.50
CA THR A 272 6.89 -22.36 17.29
C THR A 272 6.81 -23.67 16.49
N ASN A 273 5.61 -24.19 16.25
CA ASN A 273 5.35 -25.37 15.42
C ASN A 273 3.98 -25.28 14.72
N PRO A 274 3.75 -24.23 13.88
CA PRO A 274 2.48 -24.01 13.21
C PRO A 274 2.20 -25.15 12.23
N GLN A 275 0.93 -25.54 12.11
CA GLN A 275 0.47 -26.52 11.10
C GLN A 275 0.03 -25.81 9.82
N HIS A 276 -0.39 -24.56 9.94
CA HIS A 276 -0.94 -23.74 8.86
C HIS A 276 -0.50 -22.29 9.03
N PHE A 277 -0.26 -21.58 7.93
CA PHE A 277 -0.05 -20.12 7.97
C PHE A 277 -1.24 -19.41 7.36
N TYR A 278 -1.84 -18.51 8.14
CA TYR A 278 -2.84 -17.59 7.62
C TYR A 278 -2.18 -16.26 7.29
N VAL A 279 -2.57 -15.60 6.21
CA VAL A 279 -1.97 -14.33 5.78
C VAL A 279 -3.10 -13.32 5.56
N ALA A 280 -2.97 -12.14 6.15
CA ALA A 280 -3.96 -11.07 6.03
C ALA A 280 -3.26 -9.71 5.94
N SER A 281 -3.96 -8.70 5.46
CA SER A 281 -3.44 -7.33 5.48
C SER A 281 -3.26 -6.85 6.92
N GLY A 282 -2.15 -6.19 7.22
CA GLY A 282 -1.95 -5.40 8.43
C GLY A 282 -2.31 -3.92 8.25
N LEU A 283 -2.72 -3.52 7.04
CA LEU A 283 -3.12 -2.14 6.71
C LEU A 283 -4.62 -1.90 6.90
N ASP A 284 -5.43 -2.96 6.94
CA ASP A 284 -6.86 -2.92 7.24
C ASP A 284 -7.24 -4.10 8.16
N PHE A 285 -8.37 -3.99 8.86
CA PHE A 285 -8.77 -4.91 9.94
C PHE A 285 -9.74 -6.05 9.57
N PRO A 286 -10.70 -5.91 8.62
CA PRO A 286 -11.86 -6.81 8.52
C PRO A 286 -11.50 -8.27 8.25
N ASP A 287 -10.52 -8.51 7.38
CA ASP A 287 -10.17 -9.84 6.88
C ASP A 287 -9.45 -10.67 7.96
N ALA A 288 -8.51 -10.06 8.67
CA ALA A 288 -7.83 -10.68 9.82
C ALA A 288 -8.80 -10.94 10.97
N LEU A 289 -9.70 -9.99 11.25
CA LEU A 289 -10.74 -10.14 12.28
C LEU A 289 -11.66 -11.33 11.99
N ALA A 290 -12.24 -11.41 10.79
CA ALA A 290 -13.11 -12.54 10.43
C ALA A 290 -12.31 -13.86 10.40
N GLY A 291 -11.07 -13.79 9.89
CA GLY A 291 -10.14 -14.91 9.77
C GLY A 291 -9.61 -15.46 11.10
N SER A 292 -9.64 -14.68 12.18
CA SER A 292 -9.04 -15.07 13.45
C SER A 292 -9.66 -16.32 14.05
N VAL A 293 -10.97 -16.49 13.88
CA VAL A 293 -11.69 -17.68 14.38
C VAL A 293 -11.26 -18.93 13.62
N LEU A 294 -11.02 -18.82 12.32
CA LEU A 294 -10.55 -19.95 11.51
C LEU A 294 -9.13 -20.36 11.91
N ALA A 295 -8.24 -19.38 12.06
CA ALA A 295 -6.87 -19.62 12.54
C ALA A 295 -6.83 -20.20 13.96
N ALA A 296 -7.74 -19.73 14.83
CA ALA A 296 -7.86 -20.22 16.20
C ALA A 296 -8.29 -21.69 16.29
N LYS A 297 -8.90 -22.30 15.26
CA LYS A 297 -9.27 -23.74 15.31
C LYS A 297 -8.09 -24.67 15.58
N THR A 298 -6.90 -24.27 15.12
CA THR A 298 -5.66 -25.05 15.23
C THR A 298 -4.58 -24.31 16.01
N GLY A 299 -4.88 -23.12 16.55
CA GLY A 299 -3.90 -22.28 17.25
C GLY A 299 -2.80 -21.74 16.33
N ASP A 300 -3.11 -21.60 15.04
CA ASP A 300 -2.15 -21.23 14.00
C ASP A 300 -2.02 -19.69 13.87
N PRO A 301 -0.85 -19.21 13.40
CA PRO A 301 -0.55 -17.80 13.27
C PRO A 301 -1.32 -17.13 12.12
N ILE A 302 -1.67 -15.86 12.34
CA ILE A 302 -1.98 -14.91 11.25
C ILE A 302 -0.77 -14.01 11.04
N LEU A 303 -0.19 -14.11 9.85
CA LEU A 303 0.90 -13.26 9.38
C LEU A 303 0.29 -11.99 8.81
N LEU A 304 0.53 -10.86 9.46
CA LEU A 304 0.13 -9.56 8.94
C LEU A 304 1.17 -9.09 7.93
N VAL A 305 0.71 -8.75 6.72
CA VAL A 305 1.53 -8.23 5.62
C VAL A 305 0.98 -6.90 5.13
N GLY A 306 1.82 -6.05 4.55
CA GLY A 306 1.41 -4.70 4.19
C GLY A 306 2.58 -3.74 4.15
N ASN A 307 3.57 -4.04 3.32
CA ASN A 307 4.61 -3.12 2.92
C ASN A 307 4.42 -2.73 1.44
N GLU A 308 4.74 -1.50 1.08
CA GLU A 308 4.42 -0.91 -0.22
C GLU A 308 5.04 -1.67 -1.40
N ASP A 309 6.25 -2.22 -1.24
CA ASP A 309 6.93 -3.04 -2.25
C ASP A 309 6.43 -4.48 -2.33
N SER A 310 5.36 -4.83 -1.61
CA SER A 310 4.93 -6.21 -1.40
C SER A 310 6.02 -7.13 -0.81
N SER A 311 7.01 -6.53 -0.13
CA SER A 311 8.10 -7.22 0.54
C SER A 311 7.74 -7.58 1.98
N LEU A 312 8.24 -8.71 2.46
CA LEU A 312 8.05 -9.10 3.86
C LEU A 312 8.99 -8.30 4.76
N ASN A 313 8.46 -7.77 5.86
CA ASN A 313 9.29 -7.18 6.91
C ASN A 313 10.36 -8.18 7.39
N THR A 314 11.55 -7.67 7.74
CA THR A 314 12.71 -8.46 8.19
C THR A 314 12.37 -9.40 9.34
N SER A 315 11.60 -8.94 10.33
CA SER A 315 11.23 -9.74 11.50
C SER A 315 10.31 -10.89 11.14
N LEU A 316 9.33 -10.66 10.27
CA LEU A 316 8.46 -11.72 9.74
C LEU A 316 9.26 -12.71 8.88
N SER A 317 10.19 -12.22 8.06
CA SER A 317 11.08 -13.05 7.27
C SER A 317 11.96 -13.95 8.14
N ASN A 318 12.49 -13.41 9.24
CA ASN A 318 13.32 -14.16 10.18
C ASN A 318 12.52 -15.24 10.91
N TYR A 319 11.28 -14.92 11.33
CA TYR A 319 10.36 -15.90 11.89
C TYR A 319 10.10 -17.05 10.90
N LEU A 320 9.76 -16.74 9.65
CA LEU A 320 9.48 -17.75 8.61
C LEU A 320 10.68 -18.66 8.31
N LYS A 321 11.91 -18.11 8.33
CA LYS A 321 13.15 -18.88 8.11
C LYS A 321 13.37 -19.98 9.16
N THR A 322 12.78 -19.87 10.34
CA THR A 322 12.90 -20.91 11.39
C THR A 322 12.22 -22.22 11.00
N PHE A 323 11.27 -22.18 10.05
CA PHE A 323 10.52 -23.34 9.54
C PHE A 323 11.06 -23.90 8.24
N LYS A 324 12.23 -23.43 7.78
CA LYS A 324 12.90 -23.92 6.57
C LYS A 324 12.98 -25.46 6.63
N THR A 325 12.58 -26.14 5.55
CA THR A 325 12.54 -27.62 5.40
C THR A 325 11.44 -28.37 6.16
N GLN A 326 10.57 -27.69 6.91
CA GLN A 326 9.36 -28.32 7.41
C GLN A 326 8.36 -28.45 6.24
N ASN A 327 7.75 -29.62 6.06
CA ASN A 327 6.77 -29.90 5.00
C ASN A 327 5.42 -29.22 5.29
N LEU A 328 5.46 -27.91 5.54
CA LEU A 328 4.29 -27.06 5.78
C LEU A 328 3.67 -26.74 4.42
N ASN A 329 2.56 -27.42 4.13
CA ASN A 329 1.92 -27.40 2.81
C ASN A 329 0.74 -26.43 2.70
N ASN A 330 0.34 -25.78 3.80
CA ASN A 330 -0.93 -25.08 3.84
C ASN A 330 -0.75 -23.61 4.22
N ILE A 331 -0.96 -22.74 3.22
CA ILE A 331 -1.07 -21.30 3.39
C ILE A 331 -2.48 -20.89 2.98
N THR A 332 -3.17 -20.11 3.81
CA THR A 332 -4.46 -19.51 3.45
C THR A 332 -4.39 -17.99 3.55
N VAL A 333 -4.83 -17.31 2.51
CA VAL A 333 -4.95 -15.85 2.49
C VAL A 333 -6.36 -15.43 2.83
N PHE A 334 -6.50 -14.44 3.70
CA PHE A 334 -7.72 -13.68 3.92
C PHE A 334 -7.63 -12.38 3.14
N GLY A 335 -8.59 -12.15 2.25
CA GLY A 335 -8.67 -10.94 1.44
C GLY A 335 -8.26 -11.13 -0.02
N GLY A 336 -8.72 -10.20 -0.86
CA GLY A 336 -8.40 -10.15 -2.29
C GLY A 336 -6.95 -9.75 -2.56
N ILE A 337 -6.56 -9.73 -3.85
CA ILE A 337 -5.19 -9.37 -4.27
C ILE A 337 -4.82 -7.94 -3.83
N GLY A 338 -5.78 -7.01 -3.82
CA GLY A 338 -5.56 -5.64 -3.34
C GLY A 338 -5.30 -5.54 -1.82
N ALA A 339 -5.74 -6.52 -1.03
CA ALA A 339 -5.47 -6.57 0.41
C ALA A 339 -4.17 -7.34 0.71
N VAL A 340 -3.93 -8.44 -0.01
CA VAL A 340 -2.74 -9.28 0.10
C VAL A 340 -2.28 -9.68 -1.30
N ALA A 341 -1.25 -8.99 -1.80
CA ALA A 341 -0.66 -9.27 -3.11
C ALA A 341 -0.02 -10.67 -3.18
N ASP A 342 -0.02 -11.27 -4.37
CA ASP A 342 0.58 -12.60 -4.58
C ASP A 342 2.11 -12.62 -4.35
N ALA A 343 2.77 -11.47 -4.44
CA ALA A 343 4.20 -11.33 -4.13
C ALA A 343 4.54 -11.68 -2.68
N TYR A 344 3.65 -11.40 -1.71
CA TYR A 344 3.84 -11.87 -0.33
C TYR A 344 3.78 -13.40 -0.25
N LEU A 345 2.83 -14.03 -0.95
CA LEU A 345 2.72 -15.49 -0.98
C LEU A 345 3.95 -16.14 -1.59
N GLN A 346 4.47 -15.57 -2.68
CA GLN A 346 5.71 -16.02 -3.31
C GLN A 346 6.88 -15.91 -2.33
N SER A 347 7.01 -14.79 -1.62
CA SER A 347 8.07 -14.56 -0.63
C SER A 347 7.97 -15.52 0.56
N ILE A 348 6.77 -15.71 1.12
CA ILE A 348 6.53 -16.63 2.24
C ILE A 348 6.87 -18.06 1.81
N THR A 349 6.36 -18.48 0.65
CA THR A 349 6.64 -19.81 0.08
C THR A 349 8.15 -19.98 -0.12
N ALA A 350 8.82 -19.01 -0.72
CA ALA A 350 10.26 -19.11 -0.98
C ALA A 350 11.08 -19.29 0.32
N LEU A 351 10.72 -18.55 1.39
CA LEU A 351 11.37 -18.66 2.70
C LEU A 351 11.14 -20.04 3.34
N LEU A 352 9.90 -20.53 3.31
CA LEU A 352 9.54 -21.82 3.88
C LEU A 352 10.18 -23.00 3.12
N ASP A 353 10.27 -22.92 1.79
CA ASP A 353 10.90 -23.96 0.95
C ASP A 353 12.42 -23.96 1.10
N GLY A 354 12.99 -22.91 1.70
CA GLY A 354 14.42 -22.73 1.72
C GLY A 354 15.03 -22.52 0.34
N THR A 355 14.20 -22.25 -0.66
CA THR A 355 14.60 -21.81 -1.99
C THR A 355 15.25 -20.43 -1.90
N VAL A 356 16.11 -20.11 -2.86
CA VAL A 356 16.86 -18.86 -2.88
C VAL A 356 15.88 -17.69 -2.89
N THR A 357 15.78 -16.99 -1.77
CA THR A 357 15.24 -15.63 -1.70
C THR A 357 16.40 -14.68 -1.94
N PRO A 358 16.46 -14.03 -3.10
CA PRO A 358 17.31 -12.88 -3.25
C PRO A 358 16.75 -11.77 -2.35
N GLU A 359 17.63 -11.09 -1.62
CA GLU A 359 17.23 -9.89 -0.90
C GLU A 359 17.55 -8.69 -1.81
N PRO A 360 16.56 -7.86 -2.15
CA PRO A 360 16.83 -6.60 -2.83
C PRO A 360 17.64 -5.71 -1.88
N ALA A 361 18.77 -5.20 -2.35
CA ALA A 361 19.49 -4.13 -1.67
C ALA A 361 19.16 -2.80 -2.36
N ALA A 362 19.16 -1.72 -1.56
CA ALA A 362 18.98 -0.36 -2.03
C ALA A 362 19.75 -0.14 -3.32
N GLY A 363 19.07 0.36 -4.34
CA GLY A 363 19.67 0.57 -5.64
C GLY A 363 20.73 1.67 -5.66
N VAL A 364 21.18 2.04 -6.84
CA VAL A 364 22.01 3.22 -7.09
C VAL A 364 21.51 3.85 -8.40
N VAL A 365 20.86 5.00 -8.31
CA VAL A 365 20.53 5.85 -9.45
C VAL A 365 21.70 6.79 -9.77
N SER A 366 22.24 6.74 -10.98
CA SER A 366 23.29 7.65 -11.44
C SER A 366 22.77 8.58 -12.53
N PHE A 367 23.08 9.87 -12.47
CA PHE A 367 22.69 10.84 -13.50
C PHE A 367 23.95 11.33 -14.22
N ILE A 368 23.92 11.36 -15.55
CA ILE A 368 25.02 11.87 -16.36
C ILE A 368 24.49 13.03 -17.20
N VAL A 369 25.03 14.22 -16.93
CA VAL A 369 24.87 15.40 -17.78
C VAL A 369 25.90 15.31 -18.93
N PRO A 370 25.49 15.27 -20.21
CA PRO A 370 26.45 15.37 -21.31
C PRO A 370 27.13 16.76 -21.29
N PRO A 371 28.40 16.87 -21.70
CA PRO A 371 29.08 18.16 -21.81
C PRO A 371 28.27 19.10 -22.72
N LYS A 372 28.09 20.36 -22.31
CA LYS A 372 27.33 21.40 -23.04
C LYS A 372 27.66 21.39 -24.53
N ASN A 373 26.77 20.85 -25.35
CA ASN A 373 26.73 21.12 -26.78
C ASN A 373 25.51 21.98 -27.09
N THR A 374 25.80 23.16 -27.61
CA THR A 374 24.85 24.12 -28.16
C THR A 374 24.38 23.62 -29.52
N ASP A 375 23.25 22.92 -29.59
CA ASP A 375 22.57 22.71 -30.87
C ASP A 375 21.07 23.01 -30.75
N SER A 376 20.63 23.97 -31.55
CA SER A 376 19.27 24.49 -31.63
C SER A 376 18.43 23.65 -32.58
N TYR A 377 17.30 23.13 -32.11
CA TYR A 377 16.21 22.62 -32.95
C TYR A 377 14.91 23.38 -32.66
N SER A 378 14.26 23.86 -33.71
CA SER A 378 13.00 24.58 -33.69
C SER A 378 11.85 23.64 -34.09
N ALA A 379 10.83 23.52 -33.23
CA ALA A 379 9.50 23.09 -33.63
C ALA A 379 8.47 23.71 -32.68
N GLY A 380 7.49 24.40 -33.23
CA GLY A 380 6.60 25.29 -32.51
C GLY A 380 5.38 24.61 -31.89
N TYR A 381 5.05 25.08 -30.69
CA TYR A 381 3.69 25.39 -30.24
C TYR A 381 3.81 26.72 -29.47
N GLN A 382 3.10 27.76 -29.91
CA GLN A 382 3.17 29.09 -29.30
C GLN A 382 2.01 29.29 -28.33
N THR A 383 2.31 29.49 -27.03
CA THR A 383 1.83 30.62 -26.19
C THR A 383 2.44 30.66 -24.78
N ALA A 384 3.24 29.67 -24.35
CA ALA A 384 4.32 29.86 -23.37
C ALA A 384 5.66 29.89 -24.12
N LYS A 385 6.57 30.82 -23.81
CA LYS A 385 7.94 30.73 -24.35
C LYS A 385 8.73 29.80 -23.43
N SER A 386 8.91 28.54 -23.84
CA SER A 386 10.01 27.74 -23.29
C SER A 386 11.32 28.47 -23.62
N TYR A 387 12.13 28.79 -22.62
CA TYR A 387 13.44 29.43 -22.84
C TYR A 387 14.57 28.44 -22.55
N GLY A 388 15.65 28.53 -23.32
CA GLY A 388 16.85 27.70 -23.17
C GLY A 388 16.89 26.50 -24.13
N ASN A 389 18.11 26.02 -24.41
CA ASN A 389 18.28 24.71 -25.02
C ASN A 389 17.81 23.66 -24.01
N PRO A 390 17.04 22.62 -24.41
CA PRO A 390 16.67 21.55 -23.50
C PRO A 390 17.93 20.95 -22.86
N THR A 391 17.86 20.65 -21.57
CA THR A 391 18.91 19.85 -20.92
C THR A 391 18.53 18.39 -21.08
N THR A 392 19.42 17.63 -21.72
CA THR A 392 19.29 16.17 -21.78
C THR A 392 19.91 15.55 -20.53
N TRP A 393 19.11 14.82 -19.77
CA TRP A 393 19.56 13.99 -18.66
C TRP A 393 19.64 12.54 -19.11
N THR A 394 20.77 11.89 -18.84
CA THR A 394 20.84 10.43 -18.84
C THR A 394 20.70 9.96 -17.41
N ILE A 395 19.70 9.13 -17.14
CA ILE A 395 19.36 8.62 -15.80
C ILE A 395 19.56 7.11 -15.83
N GLU A 396 20.38 6.57 -14.93
CA GLU A 396 20.64 5.13 -14.81
C GLU A 396 20.23 4.66 -13.42
N MET A 397 19.03 4.13 -13.27
CA MET A 397 18.60 3.49 -12.02
C MET A 397 19.14 2.07 -11.98
N ARG A 398 20.01 1.78 -11.00
CA ARG A 398 20.48 0.42 -10.75
C ARG A 398 19.80 -0.13 -9.52
N PHE A 399 19.46 -1.41 -9.51
CA PHE A 399 19.15 -2.12 -8.28
C PHE A 399 19.95 -3.40 -8.21
N THR A 400 20.27 -3.81 -6.99
CA THR A 400 21.07 -5.02 -6.78
C THR A 400 20.27 -6.06 -6.03
N VAL A 401 20.46 -7.30 -6.47
CA VAL A 401 19.78 -8.46 -5.94
C VAL A 401 20.84 -9.43 -5.46
N THR A 402 20.89 -9.66 -4.15
CA THR A 402 21.94 -10.50 -3.57
C THR A 402 21.38 -11.82 -3.08
N ASN A 403 21.99 -12.95 -3.47
CA ASN A 403 21.69 -14.23 -2.84
C ASN A 403 22.36 -14.29 -1.45
N LYS A 404 21.64 -13.96 -0.39
CA LYS A 404 22.13 -14.10 1.00
C LYS A 404 21.92 -15.50 1.59
N GLY A 405 21.39 -16.44 0.80
CA GLY A 405 21.18 -17.83 1.19
C GLY A 405 22.46 -18.67 1.16
N SER A 406 22.39 -19.88 1.70
CA SER A 406 23.51 -20.84 1.74
C SER A 406 23.61 -21.72 0.49
N ASN A 407 22.65 -21.63 -0.43
CA ASN A 407 22.50 -22.54 -1.56
C ASN A 407 22.51 -21.77 -2.90
N THR A 408 23.03 -22.42 -3.94
CA THR A 408 22.87 -21.97 -5.33
C THR A 408 21.46 -22.30 -5.82
N GLY A 409 20.82 -21.42 -6.58
CA GLY A 409 19.48 -21.69 -7.12
C GLY A 409 19.04 -20.73 -8.21
N SER A 410 17.84 -20.95 -8.73
CA SER A 410 17.20 -20.05 -9.69
C SER A 410 16.28 -19.07 -8.99
N THR A 411 16.11 -17.89 -9.57
CA THR A 411 15.22 -16.85 -9.05
C THR A 411 14.54 -16.07 -10.16
N THR A 412 13.35 -15.54 -9.86
CA THR A 412 12.66 -14.54 -10.68
C THR A 412 12.62 -13.24 -9.91
N ILE A 413 13.20 -12.20 -10.48
CA ILE A 413 13.19 -10.84 -9.96
C ILE A 413 12.11 -10.10 -10.75
N THR A 414 11.17 -9.47 -10.05
CA THR A 414 10.18 -8.59 -10.66
C THR A 414 10.46 -7.18 -10.16
N ASP A 415 10.63 -6.24 -11.07
CA ASP A 415 10.87 -4.83 -10.76
C ASP A 415 9.84 -3.98 -11.50
N ASN A 416 9.24 -3.02 -10.78
CA ASN A 416 8.42 -2.00 -11.43
C ASN A 416 9.38 -1.07 -12.18
N LEU A 417 9.06 -0.73 -13.41
CA LEU A 417 9.85 0.20 -14.20
C LEU A 417 9.20 1.58 -14.12
N PRO A 418 9.61 2.45 -13.17
CA PRO A 418 9.11 3.81 -13.18
C PRO A 418 9.67 4.50 -14.42
N SER A 419 8.78 5.08 -15.22
CA SER A 419 9.15 5.70 -16.49
C SER A 419 9.04 7.22 -16.38
N PRO A 420 10.00 8.00 -16.90
CA PRO A 420 9.86 9.43 -16.95
C PRO A 420 8.57 9.81 -17.69
N ALA A 421 7.75 10.67 -17.10
CA ALA A 421 6.50 11.07 -17.72
C ALA A 421 6.73 11.89 -19.00
N ASP A 422 5.92 11.73 -20.04
CA ASP A 422 5.88 12.68 -21.15
C ASP A 422 4.99 13.86 -20.74
N THR A 423 5.59 15.03 -20.54
CA THR A 423 4.89 16.23 -20.04
C THR A 423 5.18 17.44 -20.93
N PHE A 424 4.52 18.57 -20.63
CA PHE A 424 4.80 19.81 -21.34
C PHE A 424 6.25 20.30 -21.15
N ILE A 425 6.84 20.00 -19.99
CA ILE A 425 8.16 20.50 -19.58
C ILE A 425 9.27 19.48 -19.78
N GLN A 426 8.94 18.22 -20.04
CA GLN A 426 9.93 17.17 -20.28
C GLN A 426 9.50 16.17 -21.34
N LYS A 427 10.45 15.56 -22.03
CA LYS A 427 10.21 14.53 -23.04
C LYS A 427 11.16 13.33 -22.87
N PRO A 428 10.65 12.11 -22.65
CA PRO A 428 11.45 10.89 -22.73
C PRO A 428 11.93 10.64 -24.17
N VAL A 429 13.21 10.31 -24.34
CA VAL A 429 13.87 10.10 -25.64
C VAL A 429 14.29 8.64 -25.84
N PHE A 430 14.71 7.97 -24.76
CA PHE A 430 15.19 6.59 -24.81
C PHE A 430 14.99 5.89 -23.47
N GLU A 431 14.66 4.61 -23.52
CA GLU A 431 14.60 3.71 -22.37
C GLU A 431 15.26 2.37 -22.71
N SER A 432 16.03 1.82 -21.78
CA SER A 432 16.53 0.44 -21.86
C SER A 432 16.71 -0.19 -20.49
N VAL A 433 16.38 -1.48 -20.39
CA VAL A 433 16.64 -2.30 -19.20
C VAL A 433 17.76 -3.30 -19.52
N SER A 434 18.70 -3.48 -18.60
CA SER A 434 19.82 -4.41 -18.74
C SER A 434 20.17 -5.09 -17.42
N VAL A 435 20.77 -6.28 -17.50
CA VAL A 435 21.19 -7.08 -16.34
C VAL A 435 22.67 -7.42 -16.51
N ASP A 436 23.46 -7.30 -15.45
CA ASP A 436 24.92 -7.51 -15.47
C ASP A 436 25.37 -8.98 -15.56
N ARG A 437 24.41 -9.90 -15.74
CA ARG A 437 24.63 -11.32 -15.91
C ARG A 437 23.77 -11.89 -17.03
N ASN A 438 24.15 -13.08 -17.50
CA ASN A 438 23.32 -13.84 -18.42
C ASN A 438 22.05 -14.30 -17.68
N ALA A 439 20.94 -13.60 -17.95
CA ALA A 439 19.61 -13.80 -17.39
C ALA A 439 18.57 -13.55 -18.49
N THR A 440 17.40 -14.17 -18.38
CA THR A 440 16.29 -13.86 -19.29
C THR A 440 15.61 -12.62 -18.76
N LEU A 441 15.48 -11.58 -19.60
CA LEU A 441 14.74 -10.35 -19.30
C LEU A 441 13.50 -10.28 -20.20
N SER A 442 12.34 -10.05 -19.59
CA SER A 442 11.09 -9.73 -20.28
C SER A 442 10.42 -8.55 -19.60
N VAL A 443 9.87 -7.62 -20.37
CA VAL A 443 9.02 -6.55 -19.85
C VAL A 443 7.58 -6.94 -20.08
N VAL A 444 6.76 -6.86 -19.03
CA VAL A 444 5.31 -7.12 -19.09
C VAL A 444 4.56 -5.93 -18.53
N GLU A 445 3.38 -5.67 -19.04
CA GLU A 445 2.47 -4.67 -18.50
C GLU A 445 1.44 -5.40 -17.63
N ASP A 446 1.19 -4.90 -16.41
CA ASP A 446 0.15 -5.46 -15.55
C ASP A 446 -1.25 -4.92 -15.89
N THR A 447 -2.27 -5.40 -15.19
CA THR A 447 -3.66 -5.00 -15.45
C THR A 447 -3.96 -3.52 -15.16
N ASN A 448 -3.04 -2.81 -14.49
CA ASN A 448 -3.15 -1.41 -14.15
C ASN A 448 -2.32 -0.52 -15.10
N GLY A 449 -1.68 -1.10 -16.10
CA GLY A 449 -0.80 -0.40 -17.05
C GLY A 449 0.66 -0.33 -16.60
N THR A 450 0.99 -0.78 -15.38
CA THR A 450 2.35 -0.67 -14.86
C THR A 450 3.30 -1.63 -15.57
N GLU A 451 4.35 -1.11 -16.21
CA GLU A 451 5.40 -1.93 -16.80
C GLU A 451 6.31 -2.54 -15.72
N LYS A 452 6.59 -3.83 -15.87
CA LYS A 452 7.41 -4.62 -14.96
C LYS A 452 8.48 -5.38 -15.72
N ALA A 453 9.73 -5.24 -15.29
CA ALA A 453 10.81 -6.12 -15.72
C ALA A 453 10.74 -7.43 -14.93
N ILE A 454 10.54 -8.53 -15.63
CA ILE A 454 10.68 -9.89 -15.11
C ILE A 454 12.05 -10.41 -15.56
N ILE A 455 12.90 -10.72 -14.58
CA ILE A 455 14.27 -11.20 -14.79
C ILE A 455 14.40 -12.58 -14.19
N GLN A 456 14.67 -13.58 -15.02
CA GLN A 456 14.90 -14.95 -14.59
C GLN A 456 16.40 -15.24 -14.60
N ALA A 457 16.95 -15.48 -13.42
CA ALA A 457 18.37 -15.76 -13.20
C ALA A 457 18.55 -17.16 -12.61
N ASP A 458 19.21 -18.05 -13.36
CA ASP A 458 19.52 -19.41 -12.93
C ASP A 458 20.91 -19.52 -12.30
N ASN A 459 21.12 -20.47 -11.38
CA ASN A 459 22.43 -20.74 -10.77
C ASN A 459 23.04 -19.53 -10.03
N VAL A 460 22.23 -18.70 -9.37
CA VAL A 460 22.70 -17.62 -8.51
C VAL A 460 23.39 -18.21 -7.28
N VAL A 461 24.70 -18.03 -7.12
CA VAL A 461 25.47 -18.62 -6.02
C VAL A 461 25.39 -17.78 -4.73
N PRO A 462 25.63 -18.35 -3.54
CA PRO A 462 25.69 -17.59 -2.29
C PRO A 462 26.65 -16.40 -2.37
N GLY A 463 26.17 -15.21 -2.00
CA GLY A 463 26.91 -13.95 -2.05
C GLY A 463 26.99 -13.29 -3.42
N GLU A 464 26.43 -13.90 -4.47
CA GLU A 464 26.36 -13.27 -5.80
C GLU A 464 25.42 -12.07 -5.77
N VAL A 465 25.87 -10.98 -6.37
CA VAL A 465 25.12 -9.74 -6.55
C VAL A 465 24.77 -9.59 -8.02
N ILE A 466 23.48 -9.50 -8.32
CA ILE A 466 22.94 -9.26 -9.65
C ILE A 466 22.55 -7.79 -9.72
N THR A 467 23.09 -7.05 -10.69
CA THR A 467 22.75 -5.65 -10.93
C THR A 467 21.83 -5.54 -12.13
N VAL A 468 20.68 -4.94 -11.93
CA VAL A 468 19.78 -4.54 -13.00
C VAL A 468 19.91 -3.05 -13.18
N THR A 469 19.97 -2.57 -14.41
CA THR A 469 20.12 -1.15 -14.76
C THR A 469 19.01 -0.74 -15.73
N ASN A 470 18.14 0.16 -15.28
CA ASN A 470 17.14 0.86 -16.06
C ASN A 470 17.73 2.22 -16.47
N LYS A 471 17.84 2.47 -17.77
CA LYS A 471 18.47 3.66 -18.31
C LYS A 471 17.46 4.47 -19.11
N PHE A 472 17.34 5.75 -18.78
CA PHE A 472 16.49 6.72 -19.43
C PHE A 472 17.31 7.87 -20.00
N VAL A 473 16.82 8.45 -21.10
CA VAL A 473 17.27 9.75 -21.59
C VAL A 473 16.06 10.66 -21.64
N VAL A 474 16.10 11.78 -20.93
CA VAL A 474 14.98 12.73 -20.84
C VAL A 474 15.47 14.13 -21.20
N GLU A 475 14.72 14.83 -22.03
CA GLU A 475 14.93 16.26 -22.29
C GLU A 475 14.02 17.08 -21.38
N VAL A 476 14.59 17.96 -20.56
CA VAL A 476 13.84 18.86 -19.66
C VAL A 476 13.99 20.32 -20.13
N ARG A 477 12.90 21.08 -20.04
CA ARG A 477 12.80 22.49 -20.45
C ARG A 477 12.33 23.33 -19.26
N GLY A 478 13.03 24.43 -19.00
CA GLY A 478 12.55 25.46 -18.10
C GLY A 478 11.31 26.16 -18.66
N VAL A 479 10.41 26.56 -17.76
CA VAL A 479 9.24 27.38 -18.06
C VAL A 479 9.43 28.74 -17.40
N GLU A 480 9.14 29.81 -18.13
CA GLU A 480 9.07 31.16 -17.57
C GLU A 480 7.72 31.78 -17.97
N ILE A 481 6.90 32.13 -16.98
CA ILE A 481 5.70 32.93 -17.25
C ILE A 481 6.13 34.38 -17.43
N ASN A 482 5.78 34.99 -18.57
CA ASN A 482 5.95 36.43 -18.74
C ASN A 482 5.00 37.17 -17.78
N PRO A 483 5.49 37.86 -16.74
CA PRO A 483 4.64 38.51 -15.74
C PRO A 483 3.78 39.65 -16.31
N SER A 484 4.12 40.13 -17.51
CA SER A 484 3.42 41.21 -18.21
C SER A 484 2.26 40.72 -19.08
N ALA A 485 2.12 39.41 -19.28
CA ALA A 485 1.12 38.84 -20.17
C ALA A 485 -0.22 38.63 -19.42
N ARG A 486 -1.00 39.72 -19.35
CA ARG A 486 -2.35 39.84 -18.73
C ARG A 486 -3.47 38.99 -19.37
N LEU A 487 -3.17 37.83 -19.94
CA LEU A 487 -4.13 37.03 -20.74
C LEU A 487 -4.64 35.75 -20.04
N ILE A 488 -4.41 35.58 -18.73
CA ILE A 488 -5.03 34.47 -17.98
C ILE A 488 -6.47 34.88 -17.65
N PRO A 489 -7.49 34.09 -18.07
CA PRO A 489 -8.88 34.35 -17.72
C PRO A 489 -9.08 34.44 -16.21
N GLN A 490 -10.00 35.30 -15.76
CA GLN A 490 -10.41 35.38 -14.34
C GLN A 490 -11.09 34.09 -13.83
N THR A 491 -11.50 33.22 -14.75
CA THR A 491 -12.07 31.89 -14.48
C THR A 491 -11.51 30.93 -15.52
N ILE A 492 -10.93 29.82 -15.07
CA ILE A 492 -10.39 28.78 -15.94
C ILE A 492 -11.53 27.90 -16.43
N ASP A 493 -11.58 27.63 -17.74
CA ASP A 493 -12.52 26.66 -18.29
C ASP A 493 -12.02 25.25 -17.94
N THR A 494 -12.65 24.65 -16.93
CA THR A 494 -12.28 23.33 -16.43
C THR A 494 -12.65 22.21 -17.39
N SER A 495 -13.43 22.47 -18.45
CA SER A 495 -13.71 21.47 -19.50
C SER A 495 -12.50 21.14 -20.38
N LEU A 496 -11.43 21.95 -20.29
CA LEU A 496 -10.18 21.76 -21.01
C LEU A 496 -9.23 20.75 -20.34
N VAL A 497 -9.58 20.26 -19.15
CA VAL A 497 -8.79 19.33 -18.34
C VAL A 497 -9.69 18.27 -17.74
N ASP A 498 -9.12 17.13 -17.31
CA ASP A 498 -9.88 16.11 -16.60
C ASP A 498 -10.44 16.67 -15.29
N THR A 499 -11.72 16.37 -15.02
CA THR A 499 -12.44 16.76 -13.81
C THR A 499 -11.75 16.31 -12.52
N GLN A 500 -10.93 15.25 -12.54
CA GLN A 500 -10.14 14.84 -11.37
C GLN A 500 -9.25 15.96 -10.84
N TYR A 501 -8.73 16.85 -11.69
CA TYR A 501 -7.81 17.92 -11.29
C TYR A 501 -8.45 19.11 -10.59
N VAL A 502 -9.77 19.06 -10.38
CA VAL A 502 -10.53 20.07 -9.62
C VAL A 502 -11.39 19.47 -8.51
N ASN A 503 -11.40 18.14 -8.37
CA ASN A 503 -12.18 17.44 -7.36
C ASN A 503 -11.33 17.11 -6.12
N PRO A 504 -11.96 16.95 -4.94
CA PRO A 504 -11.31 16.45 -3.73
C PRO A 504 -10.91 14.98 -3.85
N GLU A 505 -9.85 14.61 -3.15
CA GLU A 505 -9.28 13.26 -3.10
C GLU A 505 -8.74 12.97 -1.69
N LYS A 506 -8.34 11.71 -1.40
CA LYS A 506 -7.97 11.22 -0.05
C LYS A 506 -7.04 12.16 0.75
N PHE A 507 -6.11 12.85 0.08
CA PHE A 507 -5.12 13.75 0.70
C PHE A 507 -5.18 15.18 0.14
N ILE A 508 -6.14 15.43 -0.75
CA ILE A 508 -6.44 16.73 -1.33
C ILE A 508 -7.86 17.08 -0.89
N GLU A 509 -8.00 17.39 0.40
CA GLU A 509 -9.29 17.68 1.06
C GLU A 509 -9.81 19.07 0.66
N SER A 510 -9.91 19.34 -0.65
CA SER A 510 -10.30 20.64 -1.23
C SER A 510 -11.77 21.03 -0.97
N ASP A 511 -12.57 20.10 -0.45
CA ASP A 511 -13.94 20.30 0.01
C ASP A 511 -14.06 20.47 1.54
N ASP A 512 -12.95 20.39 2.27
CA ASP A 512 -12.93 20.61 3.71
C ASP A 512 -13.26 22.07 4.08
N PRO A 513 -14.09 22.34 5.10
CA PRO A 513 -14.46 23.71 5.49
C PRO A 513 -13.30 24.64 5.85
N ASP A 514 -12.22 24.13 6.46
CA ASP A 514 -11.08 24.95 6.86
C ASP A 514 -10.22 25.30 5.64
N ILE A 515 -10.02 24.34 4.73
CA ILE A 515 -9.36 24.55 3.44
C ILE A 515 -10.17 25.55 2.60
N LEU A 516 -11.49 25.38 2.51
CA LEU A 516 -12.38 26.29 1.79
C LEU A 516 -12.32 27.71 2.35
N THR A 517 -12.23 27.86 3.67
CA THR A 517 -12.14 29.17 4.32
C THR A 517 -10.88 29.91 3.90
N VAL A 518 -9.71 29.25 4.00
CA VAL A 518 -8.43 29.83 3.58
C VAL A 518 -8.42 30.11 2.07
N ALA A 519 -8.92 29.18 1.27
CA ALA A 519 -9.02 29.34 -0.17
C ALA A 519 -9.85 30.57 -0.57
N GLN A 520 -10.98 30.84 0.10
CA GLN A 520 -11.79 32.04 -0.14
C GLN A 520 -11.09 33.32 0.30
N ASP A 521 -10.39 33.32 1.43
CA ASP A 521 -9.64 34.50 1.90
C ASP A 521 -8.54 34.89 0.91
N LEU A 522 -7.81 33.90 0.39
CA LEU A 522 -6.81 34.10 -0.66
C LEU A 522 -7.47 34.72 -1.90
N LYS A 523 -8.56 34.13 -2.39
CA LYS A 523 -9.32 34.61 -3.56
C LYS A 523 -9.83 36.04 -3.40
N ASN A 524 -10.38 36.38 -2.24
CA ASN A 524 -10.90 37.72 -1.95
C ASN A 524 -9.80 38.78 -1.92
N SER A 525 -8.58 38.39 -1.56
CA SER A 525 -7.43 39.30 -1.56
C SER A 525 -6.80 39.47 -2.95
N SER A 526 -7.10 38.59 -3.91
CA SER A 526 -6.42 38.53 -5.21
C SER A 526 -7.06 39.41 -6.27
N SER A 527 -6.21 39.97 -7.13
CA SER A 527 -6.58 40.82 -8.27
C SER A 527 -6.93 40.05 -9.55
N GLY A 528 -6.71 38.73 -9.55
CA GLY A 528 -7.03 37.81 -10.65
C GLY A 528 -6.41 36.43 -10.44
N THR A 529 -6.60 35.51 -11.40
CA THR A 529 -6.17 34.10 -11.29
C THR A 529 -4.67 33.94 -11.04
N LEU A 530 -3.81 34.66 -11.78
CA LEU A 530 -2.36 34.56 -11.59
C LEU A 530 -1.92 35.04 -10.19
N ASP A 531 -2.51 36.13 -9.72
CA ASP A 531 -2.27 36.67 -8.38
C ASP A 531 -2.80 35.74 -7.29
N LEU A 532 -3.91 35.03 -7.54
CA LEU A 532 -4.41 33.97 -6.68
C LEU A 532 -3.44 32.79 -6.59
N VAL A 533 -2.99 32.24 -7.72
CA VAL A 533 -2.02 31.13 -7.71
C VAL A 533 -0.73 31.54 -6.99
N GLN A 534 -0.21 32.74 -7.27
CA GLN A 534 0.99 33.26 -6.62
C GLN A 534 0.79 33.41 -5.11
N LYS A 535 -0.35 33.98 -4.66
CA LYS A 535 -0.64 34.12 -3.22
C LYS A 535 -0.89 32.79 -2.52
N THR A 536 -1.47 31.81 -3.20
CA THR A 536 -1.61 30.45 -2.66
C THR A 536 -0.24 29.83 -2.44
N HIS A 537 0.63 29.90 -3.42
CA HIS A 537 2.02 29.45 -3.31
C HIS A 537 2.76 30.16 -2.15
N GLU A 538 2.62 31.48 -2.05
CA GLU A 538 3.16 32.28 -0.93
C GLU A 538 2.60 31.90 0.43
N PHE A 539 1.31 31.61 0.51
CA PHE A 539 0.69 31.17 1.75
C PHE A 539 1.31 29.86 2.23
N VAL A 540 1.45 28.87 1.34
CA VAL A 540 1.96 27.54 1.70
C VAL A 540 3.39 27.61 2.20
N TYR A 541 4.33 28.20 1.44
CA TYR A 541 5.74 28.21 1.84
C TYR A 541 6.02 29.07 3.08
N ASN A 542 5.14 30.03 3.43
CA ASN A 542 5.26 30.81 4.67
C ASN A 542 4.52 30.17 5.87
N THR A 543 3.63 29.21 5.63
CA THR A 543 2.78 28.61 6.66
C THR A 543 3.33 27.28 7.15
N VAL A 544 3.78 26.43 6.23
CA VAL A 544 4.30 25.10 6.57
C VAL A 544 5.80 25.22 6.86
N ALA A 545 6.26 24.64 7.96
CA ALA A 545 7.67 24.49 8.28
C ALA A 545 8.15 23.07 7.91
N TYR A 546 9.32 22.96 7.28
CA TYR A 546 9.84 21.67 6.87
C TYR A 546 10.35 20.87 8.09
N ASP A 547 9.83 19.66 8.29
CA ASP A 547 10.18 18.79 9.43
C ASP A 547 10.21 17.30 9.04
N GLU A 548 11.41 16.75 8.88
CA GLU A 548 11.63 15.33 8.57
C GLU A 548 11.23 14.38 9.71
N THR A 549 11.04 14.89 10.93
CA THR A 549 10.64 14.08 12.09
C THR A 549 9.12 14.01 12.26
N PHE A 550 8.38 14.94 11.68
CA PHE A 550 6.91 14.92 11.63
C PHE A 550 6.38 13.69 10.89
N SER A 551 7.21 13.13 10.01
CA SER A 551 7.02 11.91 9.23
C SER A 551 7.56 10.64 9.88
N SER A 552 7.84 10.58 11.20
CA SER A 552 8.23 9.32 11.85
C SER A 552 7.08 8.29 11.80
N GLY A 553 7.03 7.52 10.71
CA GLY A 553 5.93 6.64 10.33
C GLY A 553 5.32 6.86 8.93
N HIS A 554 5.88 7.75 8.08
CA HIS A 554 5.63 7.99 6.63
C HIS A 554 4.22 7.86 6.01
N ASP A 555 3.16 7.72 6.79
CA ASP A 555 1.79 7.85 6.30
C ASP A 555 1.55 9.31 5.90
N ASN A 556 1.17 9.58 4.65
CA ASN A 556 0.74 10.91 4.24
C ASN A 556 -0.50 11.29 5.05
N LYS A 557 -0.51 12.48 5.64
CA LYS A 557 -1.60 12.96 6.51
C LYS A 557 -2.54 13.94 5.81
N GLY A 558 -2.27 14.30 4.56
CA GLY A 558 -3.12 15.13 3.71
C GLY A 558 -3.00 16.64 3.94
N ALA A 559 -3.60 17.40 3.03
CA ALA A 559 -3.60 18.85 3.02
C ALA A 559 -4.17 19.45 4.31
N LEU A 560 -5.22 18.85 4.87
CA LEU A 560 -5.83 19.34 6.11
C LEU A 560 -4.87 19.24 7.30
N SER A 561 -4.08 18.16 7.37
CA SER A 561 -3.04 18.00 8.39
C SER A 561 -1.96 19.08 8.25
N ALA A 562 -1.46 19.30 7.02
CA ALA A 562 -0.47 20.33 6.74
C ALA A 562 -0.96 21.73 7.16
N LEU A 563 -2.23 22.05 6.88
CA LEU A 563 -2.86 23.31 7.31
C LEU A 563 -2.97 23.44 8.83
N THR A 564 -3.37 22.34 9.50
CA THR A 564 -3.63 22.31 10.94
C THR A 564 -2.35 22.42 11.76
N TYR A 565 -1.36 21.60 11.42
CA TYR A 565 -0.13 21.47 12.20
C TYR A 565 0.98 22.39 11.74
N LYS A 566 0.88 22.95 10.52
CA LYS A 566 1.84 23.91 9.96
C LYS A 566 3.26 23.35 9.87
N THR A 567 3.36 22.05 9.65
CA THR A 567 4.61 21.33 9.54
C THR A 567 4.42 20.12 8.61
N GLY A 568 5.46 19.72 7.89
CA GLY A 568 5.38 18.63 6.91
C GLY A 568 6.64 18.47 6.06
N VAL A 569 6.60 17.52 5.12
CA VAL A 569 7.65 17.29 4.10
C VAL A 569 7.18 17.75 2.72
N CYS A 570 7.99 17.54 1.66
CA CYS A 570 7.68 18.05 0.32
C CYS A 570 6.28 17.67 -0.19
N GLN A 571 5.81 16.48 0.14
CA GLN A 571 4.46 16.00 -0.21
C GLN A 571 3.35 16.81 0.48
N ASP A 572 3.47 17.10 1.79
CA ASP A 572 2.48 17.89 2.54
C ASP A 572 2.36 19.33 2.00
N TYR A 573 3.47 19.92 1.58
CA TYR A 573 3.47 21.24 0.94
C TYR A 573 2.71 21.20 -0.40
N ALA A 574 2.99 20.20 -1.24
CA ALA A 574 2.35 20.06 -2.54
C ALA A 574 0.84 19.77 -2.39
N ASP A 575 0.46 18.89 -1.46
CA ASP A 575 -0.93 18.56 -1.17
C ASP A 575 -1.73 19.79 -0.74
N LEU A 576 -1.17 20.59 0.18
CA LEU A 576 -1.83 21.81 0.66
C LEU A 576 -2.01 22.85 -0.45
N GLU A 577 -0.98 23.10 -1.27
CA GLU A 577 -1.10 24.03 -2.39
C GLU A 577 -2.16 23.56 -3.39
N VAL A 578 -2.14 22.28 -3.77
CA VAL A 578 -3.12 21.70 -4.69
C VAL A 578 -4.54 21.77 -4.12
N ALA A 579 -4.74 21.47 -2.83
CA ALA A 579 -6.05 21.54 -2.20
C ALA A 579 -6.62 22.96 -2.22
N LEU A 580 -5.82 23.97 -1.90
CA LEU A 580 -6.21 25.39 -1.92
C LEU A 580 -6.51 25.91 -3.34
N LEU A 581 -5.80 25.40 -4.35
CA LEU A 581 -6.05 25.69 -5.77
C LEU A 581 -7.35 25.04 -6.24
N ARG A 582 -7.57 23.75 -5.94
CA ARG A 582 -8.78 23.02 -6.33
C ARG A 582 -10.04 23.56 -5.64
N ALA A 583 -9.93 23.96 -4.37
CA ALA A 583 -10.99 24.67 -3.64
C ALA A 583 -11.44 25.96 -4.36
N ASN A 584 -10.55 26.57 -5.14
CA ASN A 584 -10.81 27.74 -5.98
C ASN A 584 -11.18 27.42 -7.44
N GLN A 585 -11.41 26.15 -7.77
CA GLN A 585 -11.67 25.66 -9.13
C GLN A 585 -10.52 25.96 -10.11
N ILE A 586 -9.29 26.00 -9.61
CA ILE A 586 -8.07 26.07 -10.41
C ILE A 586 -7.54 24.65 -10.55
N PRO A 587 -7.44 24.09 -11.78
CA PRO A 587 -6.95 22.74 -11.95
C PRO A 587 -5.48 22.62 -11.55
N ALA A 588 -5.19 21.70 -10.63
CA ALA A 588 -3.86 21.50 -10.06
C ALA A 588 -3.62 20.03 -9.72
N ARG A 589 -2.35 19.62 -9.73
CA ARG A 589 -1.92 18.24 -9.48
C ARG A 589 -0.56 18.20 -8.77
N VAL A 590 -0.29 17.11 -8.08
CA VAL A 590 0.98 16.87 -7.39
C VAL A 590 1.90 16.11 -8.32
N ALA A 591 3.00 16.74 -8.75
CA ALA A 591 4.02 16.04 -9.54
C ALA A 591 5.10 15.48 -8.63
N SER A 592 5.53 14.25 -8.88
CA SER A 592 6.57 13.56 -8.13
C SER A 592 7.71 13.11 -9.06
N GLY A 593 8.92 13.03 -8.53
CA GLY A 593 10.10 12.65 -9.32
C GLY A 593 11.40 13.00 -8.61
N TYR A 594 12.42 13.42 -9.38
CA TYR A 594 13.73 13.78 -8.86
C TYR A 594 14.06 15.24 -9.15
N ALA A 595 14.53 15.95 -8.14
CA ALA A 595 15.05 17.31 -8.29
C ALA A 595 16.60 17.29 -8.29
N LEU A 596 17.20 17.70 -9.41
CA LEU A 596 18.63 17.52 -9.74
C LEU A 596 19.39 18.85 -9.69
N SER A 597 20.48 18.94 -8.92
CA SER A 597 21.28 20.19 -8.82
C SER A 597 22.45 20.23 -9.81
N SER A 598 22.59 21.36 -10.53
CA SER A 598 23.71 21.61 -11.45
C SER A 598 24.94 22.15 -10.70
N GLY A 599 25.70 21.26 -10.04
CA GLY A 599 26.91 21.66 -9.32
C GLY A 599 27.78 20.52 -8.79
N ALA A 600 27.20 19.33 -8.61
CA ALA A 600 27.96 18.13 -8.26
C ALA A 600 28.34 17.37 -9.54
N GLY A 601 29.59 16.90 -9.65
CA GLY A 601 29.93 15.90 -10.67
C GLY A 601 29.00 14.69 -10.60
N VAL A 602 28.86 13.96 -11.73
CA VAL A 602 28.00 12.76 -11.93
C VAL A 602 27.22 12.36 -10.67
N PRO A 603 25.97 12.86 -10.50
CA PRO A 603 25.12 12.48 -9.38
C PRO A 603 25.06 10.97 -9.22
N VAL A 604 25.30 10.49 -8.00
CA VAL A 604 25.01 9.13 -7.58
C VAL A 604 23.97 9.28 -6.47
N ILE A 605 22.71 9.17 -6.85
CA ILE A 605 21.56 9.13 -5.96
C ILE A 605 21.34 7.65 -5.58
N TYR A 606 21.30 7.29 -4.31
CA TYR A 606 20.73 5.98 -3.94
C TYR A 606 19.21 6.13 -4.07
N PRO A 607 18.45 5.20 -4.69
CA PRO A 607 17.01 5.17 -4.57
C PRO A 607 16.74 4.88 -3.08
N LEU A 608 16.66 5.98 -2.33
CA LEU A 608 15.55 6.30 -1.48
C LEU A 608 15.02 5.10 -0.71
N LEU A 609 15.92 4.54 0.10
CA LEU A 609 15.59 3.73 1.25
C LEU A 609 16.24 4.33 2.50
N GLY A 610 16.04 5.64 2.73
CA GLY A 610 16.56 6.33 3.91
C GLY A 610 16.54 7.86 3.80
N ASP A 611 16.26 8.46 4.95
CA ASP A 611 16.39 9.85 5.37
C ASP A 611 17.80 10.41 5.11
N GLY A 612 17.95 11.31 4.14
CA GLY A 612 19.15 12.13 4.07
C GLY A 612 19.43 12.82 2.76
N TRP A 613 19.54 14.14 2.83
CA TRP A 613 20.30 14.96 1.89
C TRP A 613 21.70 14.35 1.67
N SER A 614 21.91 13.62 0.57
CA SER A 614 23.27 13.33 0.10
C SER A 614 23.73 14.51 -0.77
N ASN A 615 24.90 15.05 -0.47
CA ASN A 615 25.54 16.14 -1.22
C ASN A 615 26.01 15.73 -2.65
N THR A 616 25.34 14.76 -3.26
CA THR A 616 25.69 14.15 -4.55
C THR A 616 24.47 13.96 -5.45
N GLY A 617 23.76 15.06 -5.74
CA GLY A 617 23.21 15.28 -7.08
C GLY A 617 21.75 14.90 -7.37
N GLY A 618 20.90 14.75 -6.35
CA GLY A 618 19.44 14.90 -6.43
C GLY A 618 18.68 14.17 -5.32
N ALA A 619 17.42 14.53 -5.09
CA ALA A 619 16.52 13.92 -4.10
C ALA A 619 15.17 13.58 -4.73
N ALA A 620 14.46 12.54 -4.24
CA ALA A 620 13.03 12.45 -4.56
C ALA A 620 12.34 13.66 -3.99
N HIS A 621 11.37 14.12 -4.75
CA HIS A 621 10.74 15.38 -4.50
C HIS A 621 9.32 15.38 -5.04
N ALA A 622 8.45 16.09 -4.35
CA ALA A 622 7.09 16.36 -4.79
C ALA A 622 6.93 17.88 -4.94
N TRP A 623 6.28 18.30 -6.02
CA TRP A 623 6.00 19.69 -6.35
C TRP A 623 4.62 19.82 -6.98
N VAL A 624 4.24 21.05 -7.33
CA VAL A 624 2.89 21.38 -7.80
C VAL A 624 2.93 21.67 -9.28
N GLU A 625 1.96 21.15 -10.03
CA GLU A 625 1.68 21.61 -11.39
C GLU A 625 0.27 22.20 -11.47
N THR A 626 0.17 23.45 -11.93
CA THR A 626 -1.08 24.21 -12.07
C THR A 626 -1.38 24.46 -13.54
N TYR A 627 -2.60 24.17 -13.98
CA TYR A 627 -3.02 24.42 -15.36
C TYR A 627 -3.47 25.88 -15.53
N LEU A 628 -2.73 26.65 -16.33
CA LEU A 628 -3.00 28.06 -16.61
C LEU A 628 -3.10 28.32 -18.12
N PRO A 629 -4.31 28.45 -18.71
CA PRO A 629 -4.46 28.86 -20.11
C PRO A 629 -3.95 30.30 -20.35
N PRO A 630 -3.26 30.58 -21.48
CA PRO A 630 -2.93 29.68 -22.59
C PRO A 630 -1.56 28.98 -22.46
N TYR A 631 -0.99 28.95 -21.26
CA TYR A 631 0.35 28.43 -20.99
C TYR A 631 0.41 26.91 -20.78
N GLY A 632 -0.69 26.30 -20.36
CA GLY A 632 -0.74 24.86 -20.05
C GLY A 632 -0.38 24.58 -18.59
N TRP A 633 0.22 23.42 -18.32
CA TRP A 633 0.69 23.03 -16.99
C TRP A 633 1.98 23.78 -16.63
N ILE A 634 1.96 24.46 -15.49
CA ILE A 634 3.05 25.26 -14.97
C ILE A 634 3.45 24.70 -13.62
N ALA A 635 4.73 24.41 -13.46
CA ALA A 635 5.27 23.91 -12.20
C ALA A 635 5.57 25.05 -11.20
N SER A 636 5.33 24.78 -9.92
CA SER A 636 5.76 25.55 -8.75
C SER A 636 6.25 24.58 -7.66
N ASP A 637 7.19 25.01 -6.83
CA ASP A 637 7.74 24.18 -5.76
C ASP A 637 7.74 24.94 -4.43
N PRO A 638 6.67 24.78 -3.63
CA PRO A 638 6.53 25.51 -2.36
C PRO A 638 7.55 25.08 -1.31
N THR A 639 8.11 23.87 -1.40
CA THR A 639 9.12 23.39 -0.46
C THR A 639 10.45 24.07 -0.67
N TRP A 640 10.89 24.23 -1.91
CA TRP A 640 12.12 24.96 -2.20
C TRP A 640 11.94 26.47 -2.06
N ALA A 641 10.73 26.99 -2.28
CA ALA A 641 10.41 28.42 -2.07
C ALA A 641 10.61 28.90 -0.62
N ASP A 642 10.45 28.01 0.36
CA ASP A 642 10.74 28.27 1.78
C ASP A 642 12.16 28.82 1.95
N ASN A 643 13.15 28.16 1.31
CA ASN A 643 14.58 28.41 1.55
C ASN A 643 15.37 28.97 0.34
N ILE A 644 14.80 28.98 -0.86
CA ILE A 644 15.47 29.41 -2.11
C ILE A 644 14.66 30.51 -2.79
N SER A 645 15.24 31.71 -2.92
CA SER A 645 14.55 32.89 -3.45
C SER A 645 14.00 32.72 -4.86
N ASP A 646 14.69 31.95 -5.69
CA ASP A 646 14.34 31.79 -7.10
C ASP A 646 13.06 30.96 -7.30
N TYR A 647 12.67 30.17 -6.29
CA TYR A 647 11.48 29.32 -6.32
C TYR A 647 10.20 30.01 -5.81
N ARG A 648 10.31 31.21 -5.23
CA ARG A 648 9.16 31.93 -4.65
C ARG A 648 8.16 32.48 -5.68
N THR A 649 8.49 32.38 -6.96
CA THR A 649 7.65 32.88 -8.06
C THR A 649 7.13 31.71 -8.88
N ILE A 650 5.81 31.62 -9.05
CA ILE A 650 5.17 30.55 -9.82
C ILE A 650 5.69 30.52 -11.27
N GLY A 651 5.91 29.32 -11.81
CA GLY A 651 6.47 29.16 -13.14
C GLY A 651 7.85 29.78 -13.32
N SER A 652 8.60 29.96 -12.23
CA SER A 652 10.01 30.35 -12.22
C SER A 652 10.89 29.25 -11.64
N ILE A 653 10.48 27.97 -11.74
CA ILE A 653 11.39 26.84 -11.49
C ILE A 653 12.56 27.01 -12.46
N PRO A 654 13.70 27.56 -12.00
CA PRO A 654 14.75 28.07 -12.87
C PRO A 654 15.69 26.95 -13.29
N ASP A 655 15.51 25.75 -12.71
CA ASP A 655 16.31 24.59 -13.01
C ASP A 655 15.71 23.78 -14.16
N ASN A 656 16.60 23.07 -14.84
CA ASN A 656 16.22 22.02 -15.76
C ASN A 656 16.31 20.67 -15.04
N GLY A 657 16.18 20.68 -13.70
CA GLY A 657 16.57 19.63 -12.78
C GLY A 657 15.40 18.86 -12.20
N HIS A 658 14.18 19.37 -12.28
CA HIS A 658 12.96 18.62 -11.95
C HIS A 658 12.63 17.64 -13.08
N VAL A 659 12.89 16.36 -12.85
CA VAL A 659 12.50 15.26 -13.74
C VAL A 659 11.36 14.50 -13.10
N THR A 660 10.19 14.60 -13.71
CA THR A 660 8.98 13.90 -13.28
C THR A 660 9.05 12.42 -13.64
N PHE A 661 8.67 11.55 -12.72
CA PHE A 661 8.56 10.11 -12.99
C PHE A 661 7.12 9.67 -12.77
N ASP A 662 6.64 8.79 -13.65
CA ASP A 662 5.43 8.02 -13.41
C ASP A 662 5.87 6.69 -12.78
N PHE A 663 5.67 6.57 -11.47
CA PHE A 663 6.02 5.36 -10.73
C PHE A 663 5.03 4.21 -10.94
N ASN A 664 3.88 4.44 -11.61
CA ASN A 664 2.81 3.48 -11.83
C ASN A 664 2.44 3.24 -13.31
N ASN A 665 3.06 3.98 -14.24
CA ASN A 665 2.99 3.87 -15.71
C ASN A 665 1.57 3.73 -16.31
N ASN A 666 0.63 4.61 -15.95
CA ASN A 666 -0.73 4.59 -16.49
C ASN A 666 -0.89 5.64 -17.61
N SER A 667 -0.71 5.21 -18.86
CA SER A 667 -0.51 6.10 -20.02
C SER A 667 -1.60 7.16 -20.28
N ALA A 668 -1.10 8.31 -20.80
CA ALA A 668 -1.77 9.54 -21.25
C ALA A 668 -2.10 10.60 -20.16
N TYR A 669 -1.02 11.21 -19.63
CA TYR A 669 -0.98 12.39 -18.72
C TYR A 669 -1.49 12.18 -17.29
N ARG A 670 -0.64 11.68 -16.39
CA ARG A 670 -0.84 11.83 -14.93
C ARG A 670 0.49 12.10 -14.23
N THR A 671 0.68 13.31 -13.72
CA THR A 671 1.66 13.63 -12.67
C THR A 671 0.82 13.99 -11.43
N GLU A 672 0.23 12.92 -10.90
CA GLU A 672 -0.66 12.65 -9.75
C GLU A 672 -1.94 13.50 -9.48
N SER A 673 -3.07 12.81 -9.65
CA SER A 673 -4.31 12.96 -8.88
C SER A 673 -4.57 11.57 -8.29
N TYR A 674 -4.55 11.46 -6.96
CA TYR A 674 -4.30 10.27 -6.13
C TYR A 674 -4.96 8.98 -6.64
N PHE A 675 -4.13 8.12 -7.24
CA PHE A 675 -4.28 6.67 -7.24
C PHE A 675 -2.95 6.09 -6.77
N GLN A 676 -2.97 5.58 -5.53
CA GLN A 676 -1.87 5.11 -4.66
C GLN A 676 -0.52 4.73 -5.28
N ALA A 677 0.56 5.33 -4.75
CA ALA A 677 1.60 4.63 -3.98
C ALA A 677 2.27 5.71 -3.09
N GLU A 678 2.16 5.57 -1.76
CA GLU A 678 3.00 6.35 -0.85
C GLU A 678 4.46 5.95 -1.11
N LEU A 679 5.41 6.84 -0.85
CA LEU A 679 6.84 6.59 -1.07
C LEU A 679 7.42 5.91 0.17
N GLY A 680 7.60 4.60 0.11
CA GLY A 680 8.02 3.77 1.23
C GLY A 680 9.52 3.80 1.44
N TYR A 681 9.95 4.45 2.51
CA TYR A 681 11.36 4.53 2.90
C TYR A 681 11.65 3.62 4.12
N PRO A 682 12.54 2.62 4.02
CA PRO A 682 13.15 1.94 5.15
C PRO A 682 14.12 2.85 5.91
N SER A 683 14.12 2.75 7.23
CA SER A 683 15.12 3.40 8.09
C SER A 683 16.46 2.64 8.06
N VAL A 684 17.54 3.28 7.58
CA VAL A 684 18.92 2.82 7.78
C VAL A 684 19.60 3.71 8.81
N ARG A 685 19.63 3.31 10.08
CA ARG A 685 20.55 3.91 11.04
C ARG A 685 21.91 3.22 10.98
N SER A 686 22.93 4.00 10.63
CA SER A 686 24.33 3.67 10.91
C SER A 686 24.53 3.42 12.41
N LYS A 687 25.39 2.44 12.71
CA LYS A 687 25.81 2.04 14.08
C LYS A 687 26.16 3.20 15.00
#